data_AF-A0A803KP58-F1
#
_entry.id   AF-A0A803KP58-F1
#
_cell.length_a   1.000
_cell.length_b   1.000
_cell.length_c   1.000
_cell.angle_alpha   90.00
_cell.angle_beta   90.00
_cell.angle_gamma   90.00
#
_symmetry.space_group_name_H-M   'P 1'
#
loop_
_entity.id
_entity.type
_entity.pdbx_description
1 polymer ?
#
loop_
_entity_poly.entity_id
_entity_poly.type
_entity_poly.pdbx_seq_one_letter_code
_entity_poly.pdbx_strand_id
1 'polypeptide(L)'
;MINLLKCEISNTNLLTPLTNHQSKSNLFSSSTFSLLQSRNLSSFPNHNQSKIFFSLKSKGKAKGSYYSVVKNTLDNRAPAKVIIEGIVVLKKKTLSAFKEDVKSKFVHSDDVLIGGKVSFQLVSAVHTDPANNYKGKLGKLSYLEKGVKTITDLADDELAFRVRFDWDEDIDLPGALITYLPHQTPAPLCKYREEELEILRGEGKDQNEMLLEWDRVYDYAYYNDLGKPDKGKEYVRPIFGGSAEYPYPRRGRTSRPPTKKDPHTESRLPLAKAKDVYVPRDEKFAHLKLSDFMGDTVKSISQGVFGMLDAIFDWTPTKFHNFKEVHDLYEGAIKLQDRSFLDKFRKLVPTAFLKALFRSDGADFLNYPKPDIIKEDESAWRTDEEFTRQMLAGINPFIIRRLEEFPPVSRLDPVAYGNQNSSITKECLQGNLDGLSVEEAMQRNRLFILDHHDIVMPYLRQINTETTSKVYATRTILFLKEDGTLKPLVIELSLPHEKGDKFGAVSELHAPANDGIKASLWQLAKAYVAVNDSAYHQLISHWLHTHAVMEPFIIASNRQLSMLHPIYKLLHPHFRDTMPVNTVARQIALNADGLFEQAVFPRQYVVHWTSSLYKKWALTEQALPRDLIKRGMAVKDSKSPHGYKLLIEDYPYAVDGLQIWGAIETWVKEYCLFYYKTDIMVANDPELQSWWKEIREIGHGDKKDEKWWPEMKTINELTETCTTIIWVASALHAVVNFGQYPYSGHMPNRPTISRRFMPKTKKELKELEKNPDGVFLKTVTSQLRTLACLSVIELISRHSEDEVYLGQREPGWTSDAPPIEAFKRFSKKLESIEKEILDRNKDPELKNRVGPAKLPFTLLCPSSGVGITGRGIPNSVSI
;
A
#
# COMPACT_ATOMS: atom_id res chain seq x y z
N MET A 1 -3.68 16.65 -15.80
CA MET A 1 -3.13 17.87 -16.41
C MET A 1 -4.24 18.61 -17.18
N ILE A 2 -5.36 19.00 -16.53
CA ILE A 2 -6.62 19.35 -17.23
C ILE A 2 -7.17 20.77 -17.01
N ASN A 3 -6.79 21.56 -16.01
CA ASN A 3 -7.62 22.73 -15.66
C ASN A 3 -7.36 24.05 -16.42
N LEU A 4 -6.85 23.98 -17.65
CA LEU A 4 -6.86 25.12 -18.60
C LEU A 4 -7.94 25.02 -19.67
N LEU A 5 -8.69 23.92 -19.67
CA LEU A 5 -9.43 23.48 -20.82
C LEU A 5 -10.79 22.97 -20.39
N LYS A 6 -11.84 23.73 -20.73
CA LYS A 6 -13.17 23.13 -20.78
C LYS A 6 -13.18 22.17 -21.98
N CYS A 7 -13.31 20.88 -21.72
CA CYS A 7 -13.37 19.85 -22.76
C CYS A 7 -14.81 19.34 -22.89
N GLU A 8 -15.38 19.43 -24.09
CA GLU A 8 -16.70 18.88 -24.39
C GLU A 8 -16.62 17.90 -25.55
N ILE A 9 -17.30 16.75 -25.39
CA ILE A 9 -17.46 15.73 -26.45
C ILE A 9 -18.87 15.84 -27.03
N SER A 10 -19.01 16.11 -28.32
CA SER A 10 -20.32 16.22 -28.95
C SER A 10 -20.97 14.85 -29.14
N ASN A 11 -22.15 14.64 -28.54
CA ASN A 11 -22.86 13.36 -28.53
C ASN A 11 -23.74 13.14 -29.78
N THR A 12 -23.21 13.40 -30.97
CA THR A 12 -23.90 13.11 -32.23
C THR A 12 -23.25 11.91 -32.91
N ASN A 13 -23.90 10.75 -32.74
CA ASN A 13 -23.69 9.48 -33.47
C ASN A 13 -22.56 8.53 -33.03
N LEU A 14 -22.36 8.34 -31.72
CA LEU A 14 -21.70 7.14 -31.21
C LEU A 14 -22.72 6.32 -30.40
N LEU A 15 -23.20 5.23 -31.00
CA LEU A 15 -24.12 4.19 -30.48
C LEU A 15 -25.60 4.35 -30.90
N THR A 16 -25.94 3.84 -32.09
CA THR A 16 -27.22 3.14 -32.29
C THR A 16 -26.99 1.66 -31.98
N PRO A 17 -27.67 1.08 -30.97
CA PRO A 17 -27.74 -0.37 -30.84
C PRO A 17 -28.66 -0.90 -31.93
N LEU A 18 -28.18 -1.86 -32.73
CA LEU A 18 -29.04 -2.69 -33.57
C LEU A 18 -29.89 -3.59 -32.65
N THR A 19 -31.07 -3.13 -32.27
CA THR A 19 -32.11 -3.98 -31.67
C THR A 19 -33.09 -4.42 -32.77
N ASN A 20 -32.93 -5.66 -33.24
CA ASN A 20 -34.00 -6.40 -33.90
C ASN A 20 -34.94 -6.95 -32.81
N HIS A 21 -36.15 -6.42 -32.69
CA HIS A 21 -37.40 -7.20 -32.77
C HIS A 21 -38.63 -6.31 -32.60
N GLN A 22 -39.58 -6.49 -33.52
CA GLN A 22 -40.93 -5.95 -33.49
C GLN A 22 -41.76 -6.56 -32.35
N SER A 23 -42.58 -5.74 -31.66
CA SER A 23 -44.02 -6.01 -31.48
C SER A 23 -44.75 -4.77 -30.96
N LYS A 24 -46.05 -4.69 -31.30
CA LYS A 24 -46.94 -3.52 -31.28
C LYS A 24 -47.64 -3.32 -29.91
N SER A 25 -47.96 -2.05 -29.60
CA SER A 25 -49.34 -1.50 -29.41
C SER A 25 -49.61 -0.67 -28.13
N ASN A 26 -50.16 0.53 -28.40
CA ASN A 26 -51.21 1.31 -27.71
C ASN A 26 -50.91 2.02 -26.36
N LEU A 27 -50.80 3.36 -26.34
CA LEU A 27 -51.85 4.40 -26.19
C LEU A 27 -52.19 4.72 -24.72
N PHE A 28 -51.79 5.90 -24.20
CA PHE A 28 -52.69 6.99 -23.77
C PHE A 28 -51.91 8.15 -23.10
N SER A 29 -52.49 9.34 -23.26
CA SER A 29 -52.05 10.70 -22.98
C SER A 29 -52.15 11.16 -21.51
N SER A 30 -51.27 12.08 -21.07
CA SER A 30 -51.62 13.48 -20.69
C SER A 30 -50.75 14.09 -19.56
N SER A 31 -50.24 15.29 -19.87
CA SER A 31 -49.95 16.47 -19.01
C SER A 31 -49.24 16.31 -17.66
N THR A 32 -48.04 16.90 -17.53
CA THR A 32 -47.85 18.21 -16.85
C THR A 32 -46.39 18.69 -16.96
N PHE A 33 -46.25 19.99 -17.25
CA PHE A 33 -44.99 20.74 -17.31
C PHE A 33 -44.26 20.73 -15.96
N SER A 34 -42.98 20.37 -15.95
CA SER A 34 -42.03 20.85 -14.92
C SER A 34 -40.71 21.22 -15.60
N LEU A 35 -40.13 22.33 -15.16
CA LEU A 35 -38.92 22.93 -15.71
C LEU A 35 -37.76 21.92 -15.72
N LEU A 36 -37.26 21.61 -16.93
CA LEU A 36 -36.02 20.88 -17.15
C LEU A 36 -34.84 21.73 -16.65
N GLN A 37 -34.39 21.45 -15.42
CA GLN A 37 -33.02 21.71 -15.01
C GLN A 37 -32.09 20.94 -15.96
N SER A 38 -31.28 21.68 -16.72
CA SER A 38 -30.19 21.14 -17.52
C SER A 38 -29.11 20.56 -16.62
N ARG A 39 -29.34 19.33 -16.12
CA ARG A 39 -28.29 18.45 -15.61
C ARG A 39 -27.65 17.75 -16.81
N ASN A 40 -26.31 17.83 -16.90
CA ASN A 40 -25.37 16.88 -17.53
C ASN A 40 -24.32 17.57 -18.41
N LEU A 41 -23.04 17.41 -18.02
CA LEU A 41 -21.98 16.74 -18.80
C LEU A 41 -20.60 17.17 -18.25
N SER A 42 -20.13 16.50 -17.21
CA SER A 42 -18.73 16.53 -16.79
C SER A 42 -18.04 15.26 -17.32
N SER A 43 -17.37 15.36 -18.47
CA SER A 43 -16.56 14.28 -19.02
C SER A 43 -15.09 14.70 -19.04
N PHE A 44 -14.28 14.15 -18.13
CA PHE A 44 -12.83 14.23 -18.20
C PHE A 44 -12.22 12.83 -18.02
N PRO A 45 -11.25 12.42 -18.86
CA PRO A 45 -10.55 11.15 -18.71
C PRO A 45 -9.20 11.26 -17.96
N ASN A 46 -9.12 10.54 -16.84
CA ASN A 46 -8.17 9.47 -16.51
C ASN A 46 -6.79 9.78 -15.84
N HIS A 47 -6.47 8.92 -14.87
CA HIS A 47 -5.19 8.19 -14.80
C HIS A 47 -5.07 7.21 -15.99
N ASN A 48 -4.69 7.81 -17.12
CA ASN A 48 -4.16 7.26 -18.37
C ASN A 48 -3.90 8.57 -19.13
N GLN A 49 -2.93 9.33 -18.61
CA GLN A 49 -2.93 10.78 -18.70
C GLN A 49 -2.89 11.20 -20.17
N SER A 50 -3.99 11.80 -20.61
CA SER A 50 -3.94 12.62 -21.80
C SER A 50 -3.07 13.84 -21.47
N LYS A 51 -1.88 13.92 -22.06
CA LYS A 51 -0.90 14.99 -21.83
C LYS A 51 -1.20 16.13 -22.80
N ILE A 52 -1.39 17.35 -22.31
CA ILE A 52 -1.61 18.49 -23.21
C ILE A 52 -0.39 19.39 -23.15
N PHE A 53 0.33 19.45 -24.26
CA PHE A 53 1.49 20.29 -24.45
C PHE A 53 1.09 21.52 -25.26
N PHE A 54 1.53 22.70 -24.87
CA PHE A 54 1.28 23.92 -25.63
C PHE A 54 2.59 24.46 -26.21
N SER A 55 2.56 24.90 -27.48
CA SER A 55 3.67 25.59 -28.12
C SER A 55 3.17 26.89 -28.77
N LEU A 56 3.79 28.02 -28.43
CA LEU A 56 3.48 29.28 -29.09
C LEU A 56 4.29 29.42 -30.38
N LYS A 57 3.61 29.66 -31.50
CA LYS A 57 4.25 30.09 -32.75
C LYS A 57 3.77 31.49 -33.12
N SER A 58 4.61 32.48 -32.87
CA SER A 58 4.49 33.81 -33.49
C SER A 58 5.11 33.77 -34.90
N LYS A 59 4.60 34.57 -35.84
CA LYS A 59 5.31 34.86 -37.10
C LYS A 59 6.53 35.75 -36.80
N GLY A 60 7.56 35.15 -36.18
CA GLY A 60 8.77 35.81 -35.71
C GLY A 60 9.49 34.90 -34.70
N LYS A 61 10.80 34.75 -34.84
CA LYS A 61 11.68 33.76 -34.17
C LYS A 61 11.71 33.84 -32.62
N ALA A 62 10.64 33.48 -31.91
CA ALA A 62 10.69 33.29 -30.45
C ALA A 62 10.71 31.78 -30.11
N LYS A 63 11.84 31.29 -29.58
CA LYS A 63 11.95 29.98 -28.89
C LYS A 63 12.07 30.26 -27.38
N GLY A 64 11.18 29.70 -26.56
CA GLY A 64 11.17 29.83 -25.10
C GLY A 64 10.06 28.99 -24.44
N SER A 65 10.02 28.92 -23.11
CA SER A 65 8.91 28.27 -22.37
C SER A 65 7.60 29.05 -22.59
N TYR A 66 6.44 28.37 -22.56
CA TYR A 66 5.12 28.99 -22.72
C TYR A 66 4.98 30.27 -21.89
N TYR A 67 5.32 30.22 -20.60
CA TYR A 67 5.29 31.37 -19.70
C TYR A 67 6.24 32.52 -20.14
N SER A 68 7.47 32.21 -20.53
CA SER A 68 8.44 33.23 -20.97
C SER A 68 8.06 33.91 -22.27
N VAL A 69 7.45 33.16 -23.20
CA VAL A 69 6.98 33.69 -24.49
C VAL A 69 5.74 34.55 -24.26
N VAL A 70 4.77 34.09 -23.45
CA VAL A 70 3.58 34.90 -23.16
C VAL A 70 3.95 36.18 -22.42
N LYS A 71 4.79 36.10 -21.38
CA LYS A 71 5.24 37.29 -20.63
C LYS A 71 5.96 38.32 -21.53
N ASN A 72 6.91 37.87 -22.35
CA ASN A 72 7.63 38.76 -23.28
C ASN A 72 6.75 39.33 -24.41
N THR A 73 5.66 38.64 -24.77
CA THR A 73 4.70 39.10 -25.79
C THR A 73 3.73 40.13 -25.19
N LEU A 74 3.35 39.97 -23.91
CA LEU A 74 2.54 40.95 -23.16
C LEU A 74 3.30 42.25 -22.92
N ASP A 75 4.61 42.18 -22.67
CA ASP A 75 5.46 43.35 -22.43
C ASP A 75 5.75 44.16 -23.73
N ASN A 76 5.58 43.58 -24.92
CA ASN A 76 5.87 44.22 -26.22
C ASN A 76 4.60 44.34 -27.09
N ARG A 77 3.91 45.48 -27.02
CA ARG A 77 2.63 45.73 -27.74
C ARG A 77 2.78 45.79 -29.28
N ALA A 78 2.01 44.94 -29.98
CA ALA A 78 1.35 45.24 -31.26
C ALA A 78 0.17 44.26 -31.49
N PRO A 79 -1.00 44.69 -32.01
CA PRO A 79 -2.20 43.87 -32.12
C PRO A 79 -2.10 42.97 -33.36
N ALA A 80 -1.81 41.70 -33.14
CA ALA A 80 -1.96 40.67 -34.16
C ALA A 80 -2.75 39.51 -33.56
N LYS A 81 -3.73 38.99 -34.31
CA LYS A 81 -4.47 37.77 -33.95
C LYS A 81 -3.45 36.63 -33.72
N VAL A 82 -3.17 36.31 -32.45
CA VAL A 82 -2.21 35.27 -32.09
C VAL A 82 -2.92 33.93 -32.14
N ILE A 83 -2.33 32.95 -32.82
CA ILE A 83 -2.80 31.57 -32.77
C ILE A 83 -1.89 30.80 -31.83
N ILE A 84 -2.47 30.24 -30.76
CA ILE A 84 -1.75 29.34 -29.87
C ILE A 84 -1.89 27.93 -30.42
N GLU A 85 -0.78 27.31 -30.82
CA GLU A 85 -0.75 25.92 -31.27
C GLU A 85 -0.56 24.97 -30.09
N GLY A 86 -1.62 24.27 -29.69
CA GLY A 86 -1.55 23.17 -28.74
C GLY A 86 -1.33 21.82 -29.42
N ILE A 87 -0.74 20.92 -28.67
CA ILE A 87 -0.66 19.48 -28.94
C ILE A 87 -1.39 18.78 -27.78
N VAL A 88 -2.48 18.09 -28.10
CA VAL A 88 -3.21 17.24 -27.16
C VAL A 88 -2.78 15.80 -27.42
N VAL A 89 -2.09 15.19 -26.47
CA VAL A 89 -1.84 13.75 -26.44
C VAL A 89 -2.97 13.08 -25.69
N LEU A 90 -3.66 12.15 -26.32
CA LEU A 90 -4.72 11.34 -25.73
C LEU A 90 -4.29 9.88 -25.74
N LYS A 91 -4.57 9.15 -24.66
CA LYS A 91 -4.34 7.71 -24.62
C LYS A 91 -5.60 6.95 -25.03
N LYS A 92 -5.49 6.02 -25.98
CA LYS A 92 -6.61 5.19 -26.42
C LYS A 92 -7.08 4.28 -25.29
N LYS A 93 -8.39 4.09 -25.17
CA LYS A 93 -8.94 2.99 -24.38
C LYS A 93 -8.73 1.70 -25.18
N THR A 94 -7.65 0.97 -24.93
CA THR A 94 -7.36 -0.31 -25.59
C THR A 94 -8.41 -1.35 -25.18
N LEU A 95 -9.14 -1.88 -26.17
CA LEU A 95 -10.25 -2.85 -26.04
C LEU A 95 -9.77 -4.28 -25.73
N SER A 96 -8.65 -4.48 -25.03
CA SER A 96 -8.18 -5.82 -24.63
C SER A 96 -9.09 -6.51 -23.59
N ALA A 97 -10.15 -5.82 -23.15
CA ALA A 97 -11.14 -6.32 -22.19
C ALA A 97 -12.22 -7.27 -22.78
N PHE A 98 -12.21 -7.56 -24.08
CA PHE A 98 -13.06 -8.61 -24.67
C PHE A 98 -12.22 -9.83 -25.05
N LYS A 99 -12.43 -10.95 -24.35
CA LYS A 99 -11.98 -12.26 -24.85
C LYS A 99 -12.67 -12.53 -26.19
N GLU A 100 -11.87 -12.95 -27.15
CA GLU A 100 -12.19 -13.67 -28.39
C GLU A 100 -13.68 -13.74 -28.75
N ASP A 101 -14.18 -12.71 -29.46
CA ASP A 101 -15.20 -12.89 -30.52
C ASP A 101 -15.52 -11.64 -31.35
N VAL A 102 -14.81 -10.52 -31.16
CA VAL A 102 -14.91 -9.36 -32.08
C VAL A 102 -13.54 -8.94 -32.58
N LYS A 103 -12.81 -9.89 -33.20
CA LYS A 103 -11.83 -9.54 -34.24
C LYS A 103 -12.58 -9.15 -35.52
N SER A 104 -13.40 -8.10 -35.48
CA SER A 104 -13.82 -7.42 -36.70
C SER A 104 -14.29 -5.99 -36.43
N LYS A 105 -13.59 -5.03 -37.06
CA LYS A 105 -14.08 -3.69 -37.43
C LYS A 105 -14.46 -2.73 -36.28
N PHE A 106 -13.50 -2.29 -35.49
CA PHE A 106 -13.47 -0.89 -35.06
C PHE A 106 -12.20 -0.24 -35.61
N VAL A 107 -12.42 0.80 -36.39
CA VAL A 107 -11.53 1.34 -37.43
C VAL A 107 -10.30 2.03 -36.83
N HIS A 108 -9.15 1.81 -37.46
CA HIS A 108 -7.83 2.39 -37.19
C HIS A 108 -7.70 3.92 -37.46
N SER A 109 -8.76 4.70 -37.59
CA SER A 109 -8.61 6.08 -38.10
C SER A 109 -8.62 7.14 -37.00
N ASP A 110 -7.63 8.03 -37.07
CA ASP A 110 -7.52 9.26 -36.29
C ASP A 110 -8.79 10.14 -36.40
N ASP A 111 -9.66 9.89 -37.41
CA ASP A 111 -10.89 10.63 -37.72
C ASP A 111 -12.03 10.45 -36.69
N VAL A 112 -11.93 9.48 -35.78
CA VAL A 112 -12.98 9.25 -34.78
C VAL A 112 -13.07 10.38 -33.76
N LEU A 113 -11.96 11.07 -33.47
CA LEU A 113 -11.86 12.16 -32.48
C LEU A 113 -11.78 13.57 -33.10
N ILE A 114 -11.57 13.64 -34.42
CA ILE A 114 -11.46 14.89 -35.20
C ILE A 114 -12.85 15.31 -35.73
N GLY A 115 -12.99 16.56 -36.17
CA GLY A 115 -14.17 17.03 -36.91
C GLY A 115 -15.28 17.58 -36.02
N GLY A 116 -14.93 18.36 -35.00
CA GLY A 116 -15.89 18.99 -34.10
C GLY A 116 -16.26 18.16 -32.87
N LYS A 117 -15.73 16.93 -32.75
CA LYS A 117 -16.13 15.96 -31.73
C LYS A 117 -15.52 16.17 -30.36
N VAL A 118 -14.31 16.71 -30.30
CA VAL A 118 -13.63 17.08 -29.05
C VAL A 118 -13.25 18.55 -29.17
N SER A 119 -13.78 19.35 -28.25
CA SER A 119 -13.56 20.79 -28.21
C SER A 119 -12.85 21.20 -26.93
N PHE A 120 -12.18 22.33 -26.99
CA PHE A 120 -11.35 22.88 -25.94
C PHE A 120 -11.56 24.40 -25.86
N GLN A 121 -11.63 24.96 -24.65
CA GLN A 121 -11.62 26.40 -24.42
C GLN A 121 -10.54 26.78 -23.42
N LEU A 122 -9.71 27.76 -23.76
CA LEU A 122 -8.78 28.35 -22.79
C LEU A 122 -9.54 29.17 -21.75
N VAL A 123 -9.10 29.10 -20.50
CA VAL A 123 -9.66 29.90 -19.40
C VAL A 123 -8.67 31.01 -19.05
N SER A 124 -9.12 32.27 -19.09
CA SER A 124 -8.30 33.41 -18.68
C SER A 124 -8.00 33.39 -17.18
N ALA A 125 -6.74 33.64 -16.81
CA ALA A 125 -6.35 33.87 -15.42
C ALA A 125 -6.36 35.36 -15.02
N VAL A 126 -6.64 36.27 -15.95
CA VAL A 126 -6.54 37.72 -15.75
C VAL A 126 -7.89 38.42 -15.92
N HIS A 127 -8.62 38.06 -16.97
CA HIS A 127 -9.90 38.69 -17.29
C HIS A 127 -11.08 37.85 -16.81
N THR A 128 -12.02 38.51 -16.14
CA THR A 128 -13.27 37.90 -15.66
C THR A 128 -14.42 38.13 -16.65
N ASP A 129 -15.37 37.22 -16.66
CA ASP A 129 -16.64 37.33 -17.37
C ASP A 129 -17.78 37.63 -16.38
N PRO A 130 -18.32 38.88 -16.35
CA PRO A 130 -19.42 39.25 -15.47
C PRO A 130 -20.69 38.41 -15.68
N ALA A 131 -20.94 37.90 -16.89
CA ALA A 131 -22.09 37.07 -17.19
C ALA A 131 -21.94 35.63 -16.65
N ASN A 132 -20.71 35.21 -16.37
CA ASN A 132 -20.39 33.91 -15.79
C ASN A 132 -19.87 34.06 -14.35
N ASN A 133 -20.57 34.87 -13.55
CA ASN A 133 -20.23 35.09 -12.13
C ASN A 133 -18.78 35.58 -11.91
N TYR A 134 -18.24 36.41 -12.79
CA TYR A 134 -16.85 36.91 -12.72
C TYR A 134 -15.77 35.82 -12.74
N LYS A 135 -16.08 34.64 -13.28
CA LYS A 135 -15.08 33.60 -13.57
C LYS A 135 -14.17 34.02 -14.72
N GLY A 136 -13.01 33.40 -14.84
CA GLY A 136 -12.11 33.55 -15.99
C GLY A 136 -12.85 33.47 -17.33
N LYS A 137 -12.68 34.48 -18.18
CA LYS A 137 -13.31 34.53 -19.51
C LYS A 137 -12.91 33.29 -20.31
N LEU A 138 -13.91 32.63 -20.89
CA LEU A 138 -13.69 31.47 -21.74
C LEU A 138 -13.34 31.92 -23.16
N GLY A 139 -12.27 31.37 -23.71
CA GLY A 139 -11.90 31.54 -25.10
C GLY A 139 -12.84 30.80 -26.06
N LYS A 140 -12.63 31.02 -27.37
CA LYS A 140 -13.41 30.34 -28.41
C LYS A 140 -13.19 28.83 -28.40
N LEU A 141 -14.22 28.08 -28.76
CA LEU A 141 -14.14 26.63 -28.95
C LEU A 141 -13.09 26.31 -30.02
N SER A 142 -12.14 25.48 -29.64
CA SER A 142 -11.04 25.03 -30.48
C SER A 142 -11.07 23.50 -30.53
N TYR A 143 -10.96 22.91 -31.72
CA TYR A 143 -11.19 21.48 -31.92
C TYR A 143 -9.90 20.75 -32.29
N LEU A 144 -9.88 19.44 -32.08
CA LEU A 144 -8.81 18.59 -32.61
C LEU A 144 -8.83 18.59 -34.14
N GLU A 145 -7.68 18.88 -34.75
CA GLU A 145 -7.57 19.07 -36.20
C GLU A 145 -6.95 17.86 -36.92
N LYS A 146 -5.71 17.52 -36.60
CA LYS A 146 -4.94 16.48 -37.31
C LYS A 146 -4.02 15.75 -36.35
N GLY A 147 -3.91 14.43 -36.54
CA GLY A 147 -2.90 13.61 -35.87
C GLY A 147 -1.48 14.11 -36.16
N VAL A 148 -0.66 14.26 -35.11
CA VAL A 148 0.74 14.69 -35.19
C VAL A 148 1.62 13.45 -35.13
N LYS A 149 2.23 13.07 -36.26
CA LYS A 149 3.11 11.90 -36.37
C LYS A 149 4.58 12.17 -36.03
N THR A 150 4.95 13.43 -35.81
CA THR A 150 6.35 13.87 -35.66
C THR A 150 6.81 13.95 -34.21
N ILE A 151 5.97 13.60 -33.23
CA ILE A 151 6.40 13.55 -31.83
C ILE A 151 7.10 12.22 -31.63
N THR A 152 8.42 12.28 -31.50
CA THR A 152 9.23 11.18 -30.99
C THR A 152 8.92 11.03 -29.51
N ASP A 153 8.79 9.81 -29.00
CA ASP A 153 8.51 9.46 -27.58
C ASP A 153 7.03 9.33 -27.16
N LEU A 154 6.10 9.10 -28.09
CA LEU A 154 4.74 8.65 -27.74
C LEU A 154 4.72 7.13 -27.49
N ALA A 155 3.96 6.69 -26.49
CA ALA A 155 3.67 5.26 -26.33
C ALA A 155 2.77 4.74 -27.45
N ASP A 156 2.79 3.42 -27.71
CA ASP A 156 2.02 2.78 -28.80
C ASP A 156 0.49 3.01 -28.73
N ASP A 157 -0.03 3.30 -27.54
CA ASP A 157 -1.44 3.60 -27.30
C ASP A 157 -1.74 5.09 -27.12
N GLU A 158 -0.75 5.98 -27.28
CA GLU A 158 -0.91 7.43 -27.27
C GLU A 158 -1.12 7.99 -28.69
N LEU A 159 -1.96 9.02 -28.79
CA LEU A 159 -2.23 9.76 -30.01
C LEU A 159 -2.06 11.25 -29.76
N ALA A 160 -1.20 11.89 -30.54
CA ALA A 160 -1.07 13.34 -30.51
C ALA A 160 -1.93 14.00 -31.58
N PHE A 161 -2.65 15.05 -31.20
CA PHE A 161 -3.48 15.86 -32.08
C PHE A 161 -3.09 17.32 -31.96
N ARG A 162 -3.11 18.04 -33.09
CA ARG A 162 -3.01 19.49 -33.07
C ARG A 162 -4.35 20.11 -32.69
N VAL A 163 -4.30 21.16 -31.89
CA VAL A 163 -5.41 22.09 -31.61
C VAL A 163 -4.90 23.51 -31.78
N ARG A 164 -5.69 24.39 -32.39
CA ARG A 164 -5.33 25.81 -32.58
C ARG A 164 -6.35 26.67 -31.86
N PHE A 165 -5.87 27.46 -30.90
CA PHE A 165 -6.68 28.41 -30.17
C PHE A 165 -6.51 29.78 -30.81
N ASP A 166 -7.62 30.35 -31.27
CA ASP A 166 -7.68 31.77 -31.59
C ASP A 166 -7.56 32.54 -30.27
N TRP A 167 -6.38 33.11 -30.01
CA TRP A 167 -6.13 33.92 -28.82
C TRP A 167 -6.53 35.36 -29.08
N ASP A 168 -7.38 35.87 -28.21
CA ASP A 168 -7.91 37.23 -28.21
C ASP A 168 -7.22 38.02 -27.07
N GLU A 169 -6.94 39.31 -27.28
CA GLU A 169 -6.27 40.17 -26.28
C GLU A 169 -7.08 40.20 -24.97
N ASP A 170 -8.40 40.03 -25.05
CA ASP A 170 -9.31 39.97 -23.91
C ASP A 170 -9.21 38.67 -23.06
N ILE A 171 -8.41 37.68 -23.45
CA ILE A 171 -8.28 36.38 -22.76
C ILE A 171 -6.96 36.28 -21.97
N ASP A 172 -5.93 37.08 -22.28
CA ASP A 172 -4.61 37.14 -21.59
C ASP A 172 -4.00 35.74 -21.24
N LEU A 173 -3.11 35.65 -20.24
CA LEU A 173 -2.39 34.44 -19.82
C LEU A 173 -3.36 33.36 -19.30
N PRO A 174 -3.39 32.15 -19.89
CA PRO A 174 -4.12 31.02 -19.31
C PRO A 174 -3.33 30.43 -18.13
N GLY A 175 -3.98 30.25 -16.97
CA GLY A 175 -3.30 30.05 -15.67
C GLY A 175 -3.10 28.66 -15.04
N ALA A 176 -3.39 27.51 -15.65
CA ALA A 176 -3.43 26.22 -14.93
C ALA A 176 -2.22 25.28 -15.09
N LEU A 177 -1.02 25.83 -15.31
CA LEU A 177 0.25 25.13 -15.05
C LEU A 177 0.97 25.64 -13.79
N ILE A 178 0.41 26.65 -13.15
CA ILE A 178 1.09 27.40 -12.08
C ILE A 178 0.62 26.90 -10.72
N THR A 179 1.52 26.86 -9.75
CA THR A 179 1.21 26.48 -8.37
C THR A 179 0.74 27.71 -7.61
N TYR A 180 -0.38 27.61 -6.92
CA TYR A 180 -0.93 28.72 -6.15
C TYR A 180 -1.39 28.26 -4.76
N LEU A 181 -0.97 29.00 -3.74
CA LEU A 181 -1.69 29.01 -2.47
C LEU A 181 -3.08 29.66 -2.68
N PRO A 182 -4.09 29.37 -1.85
CA PRO A 182 -5.42 29.94 -2.01
C PRO A 182 -5.41 31.47 -2.14
N HIS A 183 -4.69 32.16 -1.26
CA HIS A 183 -4.58 33.63 -1.27
C HIS A 183 -3.78 34.21 -2.46
N GLN A 184 -3.03 33.38 -3.18
CA GLN A 184 -2.25 33.77 -4.37
C GLN A 184 -2.98 33.40 -5.67
N THR A 185 -4.10 32.69 -5.57
CA THR A 185 -4.86 32.28 -6.75
C THR A 185 -5.40 33.52 -7.45
N PRO A 186 -5.15 33.70 -8.77
CA PRO A 186 -5.71 34.83 -9.50
C PRO A 186 -7.23 34.87 -9.37
N ALA A 187 -7.79 36.06 -9.12
CA ALA A 187 -9.22 36.25 -8.86
C ALA A 187 -10.14 35.53 -9.88
N PRO A 188 -9.85 35.52 -11.20
CA PRO A 188 -10.68 34.81 -12.18
C PRO A 188 -10.70 33.29 -12.01
N LEU A 189 -9.69 32.71 -11.35
CA LEU A 189 -9.57 31.26 -11.12
C LEU A 189 -10.14 30.79 -9.78
N CYS A 190 -10.36 31.70 -8.82
CA CYS A 190 -10.80 31.33 -7.47
C CYS A 190 -12.11 30.52 -7.46
N LYS A 191 -13.08 30.89 -8.30
CA LYS A 191 -14.35 30.14 -8.39
C LYS A 191 -14.18 28.76 -9.03
N TYR A 192 -13.34 28.64 -10.06
CA TYR A 192 -13.03 27.33 -10.66
C TYR A 192 -12.30 26.42 -9.68
N ARG A 193 -11.43 27.00 -8.85
CA ARG A 193 -10.72 26.30 -7.79
C ARG A 193 -11.68 25.70 -6.77
N GLU A 194 -12.65 26.48 -6.30
CA GLU A 194 -13.66 26.00 -5.35
C GLU A 194 -14.61 24.98 -5.98
N GLU A 195 -15.17 25.26 -7.16
CA GLU A 195 -16.13 24.37 -7.83
C GLU A 195 -15.53 22.99 -8.15
N GLU A 196 -14.25 22.92 -8.51
CA GLU A 196 -13.59 21.62 -8.68
C GLU A 196 -13.51 20.85 -7.35
N LEU A 197 -13.23 21.53 -6.23
CA LEU A 197 -13.24 20.88 -4.92
C LEU A 197 -14.65 20.44 -4.50
N GLU A 198 -15.68 21.24 -4.78
CA GLU A 198 -17.09 20.87 -4.56
C GLU A 198 -17.46 19.60 -5.36
N ILE A 199 -17.04 19.50 -6.62
CA ILE A 199 -17.22 18.31 -7.47
C ILE A 199 -16.51 17.10 -6.87
N LEU A 200 -15.25 17.25 -6.44
CA LEU A 200 -14.45 16.18 -5.85
C LEU A 200 -15.02 15.72 -4.49
N ARG A 201 -15.67 16.62 -3.73
CA ARG A 201 -16.41 16.29 -2.51
C ARG A 201 -17.77 15.65 -2.78
N GLY A 202 -18.28 15.75 -4.02
CA GLY A 202 -19.59 15.24 -4.42
C GLY A 202 -20.75 16.13 -3.97
N GLU A 203 -20.51 17.43 -3.78
CA GLU A 203 -21.55 18.38 -3.37
C GLU A 203 -22.67 18.46 -4.43
N GLY A 204 -23.92 18.49 -3.96
CA GLY A 204 -25.10 18.47 -4.83
C GLY A 204 -25.54 17.10 -5.34
N LYS A 205 -24.79 16.01 -5.06
CA LYS A 205 -25.26 14.63 -5.22
C LYS A 205 -25.97 14.13 -3.97
N ASP A 206 -27.02 13.33 -4.14
CA ASP A 206 -27.67 12.65 -3.02
C ASP A 206 -26.70 11.59 -2.45
N GLN A 207 -26.53 11.56 -1.12
CA GLN A 207 -25.70 10.55 -0.45
C GLN A 207 -26.25 9.12 -0.63
N ASN A 208 -27.51 8.97 -1.03
CA ASN A 208 -28.11 7.69 -1.36
C ASN A 208 -27.97 7.31 -2.85
N GLU A 209 -27.47 8.22 -3.69
CA GLU A 209 -27.23 7.92 -5.10
C GLU A 209 -25.97 7.06 -5.27
N MET A 210 -26.08 6.04 -6.12
CA MET A 210 -24.94 5.20 -6.50
C MET A 210 -23.90 6.03 -7.24
N LEU A 211 -22.65 5.94 -6.80
CA LEU A 211 -21.53 6.51 -7.56
C LEU A 211 -21.29 5.68 -8.82
N LEU A 212 -21.10 6.39 -9.92
CA LEU A 212 -20.93 5.81 -11.25
C LEU A 212 -19.44 5.69 -11.59
N GLU A 213 -19.12 4.84 -12.57
CA GLU A 213 -17.72 4.55 -12.93
C GLU A 213 -16.92 5.80 -13.33
N TRP A 214 -17.58 6.82 -13.90
CA TRP A 214 -16.96 8.08 -14.33
C TRP A 214 -16.91 9.16 -13.25
N ASP A 215 -17.50 8.91 -12.08
CA ASP A 215 -17.47 9.88 -10.99
C ASP A 215 -16.05 10.05 -10.41
N ARG A 216 -15.77 11.25 -9.94
CA ARG A 216 -14.50 11.65 -9.31
C ARG A 216 -14.72 12.04 -7.84
N VAL A 217 -15.73 11.45 -7.20
CA VAL A 217 -16.13 11.80 -5.83
C VAL A 217 -15.29 11.03 -4.82
N TYR A 218 -14.60 11.77 -3.96
CA TYR A 218 -13.83 11.27 -2.83
C TYR A 218 -14.63 11.50 -1.55
N ASP A 219 -14.91 10.44 -0.82
CA ASP A 219 -15.70 10.50 0.41
C ASP A 219 -15.36 9.30 1.31
N TYR A 220 -15.74 9.38 2.58
CA TYR A 220 -15.35 8.41 3.60
C TYR A 220 -16.45 7.41 3.88
N ALA A 221 -16.05 6.21 4.28
CA ALA A 221 -16.93 5.28 4.95
C ALA A 221 -16.16 4.35 5.91
N TYR A 222 -16.89 3.71 6.81
CA TYR A 222 -16.37 2.69 7.72
C TYR A 222 -16.06 1.39 6.97
N TYR A 223 -15.28 0.49 7.56
CA TYR A 223 -15.11 -0.87 7.07
C TYR A 223 -16.33 -1.72 7.45
N ASN A 224 -17.48 -1.36 6.90
CA ASN A 224 -18.75 -2.09 6.99
C ASN A 224 -19.03 -2.94 5.73
N ASP A 225 -18.04 -3.10 4.85
CA ASP A 225 -18.16 -3.85 3.60
C ASP A 225 -17.45 -5.20 3.66
N LEU A 226 -16.96 -5.65 4.82
CA LEU A 226 -16.16 -6.87 4.99
C LEU A 226 -17.00 -8.14 5.25
N GLY A 227 -18.15 -7.99 5.91
CA GLY A 227 -19.07 -9.09 6.22
C GLY A 227 -19.95 -9.52 5.05
N LYS A 228 -20.56 -10.70 5.16
CA LYS A 228 -21.63 -11.21 4.27
C LYS A 228 -22.79 -11.81 5.10
N PRO A 229 -23.48 -11.01 5.94
CA PRO A 229 -24.55 -11.49 6.83
C PRO A 229 -25.65 -12.26 6.08
N ASP A 230 -25.94 -11.89 4.84
CA ASP A 230 -26.89 -12.57 3.97
C ASP A 230 -26.55 -14.07 3.77
N LYS A 231 -25.27 -14.45 3.78
CA LYS A 231 -24.80 -15.83 3.60
C LYS A 231 -24.92 -16.69 4.88
N GLY A 232 -24.86 -16.10 6.07
CA GLY A 232 -24.89 -16.85 7.34
C GLY A 232 -24.26 -16.07 8.51
N LYS A 233 -24.46 -16.56 9.75
CA LYS A 233 -23.96 -15.92 10.98
C LYS A 233 -22.42 -15.92 11.04
N GLU A 234 -21.80 -16.96 10.51
CA GLU A 234 -20.35 -17.15 10.41
C GLU A 234 -19.65 -16.12 9.51
N TYR A 235 -20.40 -15.45 8.62
CA TYR A 235 -19.89 -14.40 7.75
C TYR A 235 -20.18 -12.99 8.26
N VAL A 236 -20.79 -12.85 9.44
CA VAL A 236 -21.01 -11.54 10.08
C VAL A 236 -19.68 -11.02 10.60
N ARG A 237 -19.39 -9.75 10.35
CA ARG A 237 -18.24 -9.03 10.91
C ARG A 237 -18.74 -7.71 11.51
N PRO A 238 -18.18 -7.23 12.63
CA PRO A 238 -18.49 -5.89 13.11
C PRO A 238 -18.12 -4.82 12.10
N ILE A 239 -18.66 -3.63 12.32
CA ILE A 239 -18.25 -2.44 11.60
C ILE A 239 -17.00 -1.90 12.28
N PHE A 240 -15.91 -1.77 11.52
CA PHE A 240 -14.67 -1.19 12.00
C PHE A 240 -14.58 0.28 11.59
N GLY A 241 -14.43 1.14 12.58
CA GLY A 241 -14.51 2.59 12.47
C GLY A 241 -15.81 3.15 13.07
N GLY A 242 -15.72 4.32 13.73
CA GLY A 242 -16.88 5.03 14.29
C GLY A 242 -17.30 4.59 15.69
N SER A 243 -16.52 3.72 16.35
CA SER A 243 -16.78 3.27 17.73
C SER A 243 -15.49 3.19 18.55
N ALA A 244 -15.61 3.34 19.88
CA ALA A 244 -14.48 3.18 20.80
C ALA A 244 -14.04 1.70 20.94
N GLU A 245 -14.97 0.77 20.72
CA GLU A 245 -14.68 -0.67 20.75
C GLU A 245 -13.82 -1.08 19.55
N TYR A 246 -14.23 -0.64 18.35
CA TYR A 246 -13.59 -0.96 17.07
C TYR A 246 -13.16 0.30 16.30
N PRO A 247 -12.21 1.10 16.81
CA PRO A 247 -11.72 2.28 16.10
C PRO A 247 -10.91 1.85 14.88
N TYR A 248 -11.00 2.60 13.79
CA TYR A 248 -10.26 2.30 12.56
C TYR A 248 -10.12 3.51 11.64
N PRO A 249 -9.07 3.58 10.77
CA PRO A 249 -9.05 4.53 9.67
C PRO A 249 -10.30 4.41 8.78
N ARG A 250 -10.74 5.50 8.17
CA ARG A 250 -11.79 5.47 7.14
C ARG A 250 -11.22 4.96 5.82
N ARG A 251 -12.10 4.38 5.01
CA ARG A 251 -11.82 3.97 3.62
C ARG A 251 -12.61 4.83 2.62
N GLY A 252 -12.35 4.67 1.33
CA GLY A 252 -13.14 5.30 0.27
C GLY A 252 -14.58 4.80 0.22
N ARG A 253 -15.56 5.71 0.23
CA ARG A 253 -16.98 5.40 0.05
C ARG A 253 -17.24 4.81 -1.32
N THR A 254 -18.10 3.80 -1.36
CA THR A 254 -18.44 3.05 -2.58
C THR A 254 -19.93 3.06 -2.92
N SER A 255 -20.76 3.57 -2.00
CA SER A 255 -22.20 3.80 -2.15
C SER A 255 -23.05 2.58 -2.51
N ARG A 256 -22.55 1.34 -2.40
CA ARG A 256 -23.39 0.16 -2.65
C ARG A 256 -24.50 0.10 -1.60
N PRO A 257 -25.67 -0.45 -1.95
CA PRO A 257 -26.77 -0.56 -1.00
C PRO A 257 -26.38 -1.45 0.19
N PRO A 258 -27.07 -1.32 1.33
CA PRO A 258 -26.92 -2.25 2.44
C PRO A 258 -27.26 -3.70 2.07
N THR A 259 -26.83 -4.64 2.92
CA THR A 259 -27.25 -6.05 2.82
C THR A 259 -28.73 -6.21 3.18
N LYS A 260 -29.34 -7.35 2.81
CA LYS A 260 -30.75 -7.59 3.11
C LYS A 260 -31.01 -7.84 4.59
N LYS A 261 -30.07 -8.49 5.29
CA LYS A 261 -30.20 -8.87 6.70
C LYS A 261 -29.67 -7.84 7.69
N ASP A 262 -28.80 -6.93 7.25
CA ASP A 262 -28.23 -5.88 8.11
C ASP A 262 -28.13 -4.55 7.35
N PRO A 263 -28.92 -3.51 7.75
CA PRO A 263 -28.91 -2.21 7.09
C PRO A 263 -27.62 -1.42 7.33
N HIS A 264 -26.77 -1.83 8.27
CA HIS A 264 -25.50 -1.14 8.56
C HIS A 264 -24.30 -1.75 7.83
N THR A 265 -24.44 -2.99 7.31
CA THR A 265 -23.42 -3.64 6.49
C THR A 265 -23.65 -3.33 5.01
N GLU A 266 -22.62 -2.85 4.31
CA GLU A 266 -22.67 -2.59 2.86
C GLU A 266 -22.66 -3.91 2.08
N SER A 267 -23.54 -4.03 1.08
CA SER A 267 -23.58 -5.21 0.22
C SER A 267 -22.28 -5.42 -0.54
N ARG A 268 -21.99 -6.67 -0.88
CA ARG A 268 -20.78 -7.06 -1.59
C ARG A 268 -21.08 -7.54 -3.00
N LEU A 269 -20.16 -7.26 -3.92
CA LEU A 269 -20.26 -7.76 -5.28
C LEU A 269 -19.77 -9.22 -5.36
N PRO A 270 -20.30 -10.03 -6.30
CA PRO A 270 -19.65 -11.26 -6.69
C PRO A 270 -18.22 -10.98 -7.14
N LEU A 271 -17.30 -11.88 -6.82
CA LEU A 271 -15.88 -11.67 -7.05
C LEU A 271 -15.49 -11.45 -8.51
N ALA A 272 -16.24 -12.04 -9.46
CA ALA A 272 -16.09 -11.78 -10.89
C ALA A 272 -16.28 -10.28 -11.27
N LYS A 273 -16.97 -9.54 -10.41
CA LYS A 273 -17.25 -8.10 -10.51
C LYS A 273 -16.49 -7.26 -9.48
N ALA A 274 -15.45 -7.81 -8.83
CA ALA A 274 -14.69 -7.04 -7.83
C ALA A 274 -14.02 -5.78 -8.41
N LYS A 275 -13.64 -5.81 -9.69
CA LYS A 275 -13.13 -4.64 -10.44
C LYS A 275 -14.18 -3.54 -10.66
N ASP A 276 -15.46 -3.85 -10.46
CA ASP A 276 -16.58 -2.94 -10.64
C ASP A 276 -16.92 -2.20 -9.33
N VAL A 277 -16.24 -2.51 -8.22
CA VAL A 277 -16.33 -1.71 -7.01
C VAL A 277 -15.82 -0.30 -7.32
N TYR A 278 -16.63 0.70 -6.96
CA TYR A 278 -16.28 2.08 -7.16
C TYR A 278 -14.97 2.44 -6.46
N VAL A 279 -14.13 3.14 -7.20
CA VAL A 279 -13.10 4.05 -6.70
C VAL A 279 -13.22 5.29 -7.58
N PRO A 280 -12.84 6.49 -7.10
CA PRO A 280 -12.80 7.69 -7.93
C PRO A 280 -12.13 7.38 -9.26
N ARG A 281 -12.69 7.87 -10.38
CA ARG A 281 -12.25 7.45 -11.72
C ARG A 281 -10.76 7.65 -11.95
N ASP A 282 -10.20 8.69 -11.36
CA ASP A 282 -8.79 9.04 -11.42
C ASP A 282 -7.91 8.09 -10.60
N GLU A 283 -8.44 7.38 -9.61
CA GLU A 283 -7.70 6.40 -8.80
C GLU A 283 -7.70 5.00 -9.41
N LYS A 284 -8.51 4.73 -10.44
CA LYS A 284 -8.51 3.40 -11.07
C LYS A 284 -7.15 3.10 -11.69
N PHE A 285 -6.63 1.89 -11.43
CA PHE A 285 -5.42 1.37 -12.04
C PHE A 285 -5.35 1.62 -13.56
N ALA A 286 -4.14 1.87 -14.04
CA ALA A 286 -3.83 1.71 -15.45
C ALA A 286 -4.12 0.27 -15.90
N HIS A 287 -4.55 0.08 -17.16
CA HIS A 287 -4.97 -1.23 -17.66
C HIS A 287 -3.89 -2.33 -17.54
N LEU A 288 -2.61 -1.98 -17.75
CA LEU A 288 -1.48 -2.90 -17.61
C LEU A 288 -1.33 -3.36 -16.16
N LYS A 289 -1.25 -2.42 -15.21
CA LYS A 289 -1.15 -2.71 -13.78
C LYS A 289 -2.36 -3.48 -13.24
N LEU A 290 -3.57 -3.15 -13.72
CA LEU A 290 -4.77 -3.93 -13.40
C LEU A 290 -4.69 -5.36 -13.94
N SER A 291 -4.14 -5.57 -15.14
CA SER A 291 -3.98 -6.92 -15.71
C SER A 291 -2.93 -7.73 -14.95
N ASP A 292 -1.82 -7.09 -14.57
CA ASP A 292 -0.77 -7.70 -13.75
C ASP A 292 -1.29 -8.05 -12.35
N PHE A 293 -2.04 -7.13 -11.73
CA PHE A 293 -2.58 -7.30 -10.37
C PHE A 293 -3.84 -8.17 -10.30
N MET A 294 -4.83 -7.95 -11.17
CA MET A 294 -6.10 -8.70 -11.24
C MET A 294 -6.08 -9.84 -12.26
N GLY A 295 -4.87 -10.34 -12.57
CA GLY A 295 -4.67 -11.52 -13.41
C GLY A 295 -5.45 -12.74 -12.92
N ASP A 296 -5.42 -13.82 -13.71
CA ASP A 296 -6.17 -15.04 -13.37
C ASP A 296 -5.80 -15.57 -11.96
N THR A 297 -4.59 -15.29 -11.46
CA THR A 297 -4.12 -15.66 -10.12
C THR A 297 -4.97 -15.11 -8.97
N VAL A 298 -5.19 -13.79 -8.89
CA VAL A 298 -5.95 -13.16 -7.79
C VAL A 298 -7.41 -13.57 -7.79
N LYS A 299 -8.04 -13.55 -8.97
CA LYS A 299 -9.45 -13.94 -9.12
C LYS A 299 -9.67 -15.38 -8.68
N SER A 300 -8.67 -16.22 -8.84
CA SER A 300 -8.79 -17.63 -8.55
C SER A 300 -8.53 -17.98 -7.10
N ILE A 301 -7.55 -17.33 -6.47
CA ILE A 301 -7.23 -17.51 -5.05
C ILE A 301 -8.43 -17.09 -4.17
N SER A 302 -9.17 -16.07 -4.61
CA SER A 302 -10.28 -15.48 -3.86
C SER A 302 -11.65 -16.15 -4.08
N GLN A 303 -11.82 -17.01 -5.10
CA GLN A 303 -13.09 -17.67 -5.47
C GLN A 303 -13.54 -18.80 -4.52
N GLY A 304 -13.09 -18.80 -3.26
CA GLY A 304 -13.51 -19.76 -2.23
C GLY A 304 -12.58 -20.96 -2.05
N VAL A 305 -11.37 -20.92 -2.62
CA VAL A 305 -10.41 -22.02 -2.49
C VAL A 305 -9.86 -22.14 -1.08
N PHE A 306 -9.57 -21.01 -0.43
CA PHE A 306 -9.10 -21.01 0.94
C PHE A 306 -10.13 -21.54 1.95
N GLY A 307 -11.41 -21.17 1.84
CA GLY A 307 -12.49 -21.75 2.65
C GLY A 307 -12.70 -23.26 2.40
N MET A 308 -12.28 -23.76 1.22
CA MET A 308 -12.29 -25.17 0.88
C MET A 308 -11.07 -25.94 1.36
N LEU A 309 -9.95 -25.27 1.66
CA LEU A 309 -8.73 -25.92 2.17
C LEU A 309 -8.98 -26.62 3.50
N ASP A 310 -9.82 -26.06 4.37
CA ASP A 310 -10.18 -26.68 5.65
C ASP A 310 -10.99 -27.97 5.43
N ALA A 311 -11.96 -27.96 4.51
CA ALA A 311 -12.74 -29.15 4.16
C ALA A 311 -11.94 -30.24 3.41
N ILE A 312 -10.97 -29.85 2.55
CA ILE A 312 -10.07 -30.77 1.86
C ILE A 312 -9.02 -31.36 2.82
N PHE A 313 -8.60 -30.58 3.82
CA PHE A 313 -7.66 -31.01 4.86
C PHE A 313 -8.25 -32.12 5.74
N ASP A 314 -9.56 -32.08 6.01
CA ASP A 314 -10.26 -33.15 6.72
C ASP A 314 -10.30 -34.47 5.91
N TRP A 315 -10.11 -34.42 4.60
CA TRP A 315 -10.27 -35.58 3.69
C TRP A 315 -8.95 -36.17 3.17
N THR A 316 -7.85 -35.42 3.14
CA THR A 316 -6.54 -35.93 2.69
C THR A 316 -5.37 -35.28 3.45
N PRO A 317 -4.42 -36.07 3.99
CA PRO A 317 -3.24 -35.53 4.65
C PRO A 317 -2.18 -35.16 3.60
N THR A 318 -2.43 -34.18 2.73
CA THR A 318 -1.35 -33.59 1.91
C THR A 318 -0.42 -32.79 2.83
N LYS A 319 0.73 -33.39 3.16
CA LYS A 319 1.70 -32.87 4.14
C LYS A 319 3.07 -32.97 3.51
N PHE A 320 3.88 -31.93 3.67
CA PHE A 320 5.32 -32.07 3.48
C PHE A 320 5.86 -33.05 4.53
N HIS A 321 6.54 -34.10 4.10
CA HIS A 321 7.12 -35.09 4.99
C HIS A 321 8.55 -34.76 5.40
N ASN A 322 9.25 -34.00 4.56
CA ASN A 322 10.64 -33.60 4.72
C ASN A 322 10.89 -32.29 3.94
N PHE A 323 12.04 -31.66 4.17
CA PHE A 323 12.39 -30.41 3.49
C PHE A 323 12.64 -30.56 2.00
N LYS A 324 13.06 -31.75 1.51
CA LYS A 324 13.22 -31.99 0.08
C LYS A 324 11.92 -31.70 -0.68
N GLU A 325 10.77 -32.14 -0.17
CA GLU A 325 9.48 -31.85 -0.79
C GLU A 325 9.12 -30.34 -0.80
N VAL A 326 9.66 -29.56 0.15
CA VAL A 326 9.54 -28.09 0.15
C VAL A 326 10.48 -27.47 -0.87
N HIS A 327 11.69 -28.00 -1.06
CA HIS A 327 12.63 -27.52 -2.07
C HIS A 327 12.20 -27.88 -3.50
N ASP A 328 11.56 -29.04 -3.68
CA ASP A 328 11.00 -29.51 -4.96
C ASP A 328 9.94 -28.54 -5.55
N LEU A 329 9.40 -27.60 -4.74
CA LEU A 329 8.53 -26.51 -5.19
C LEU A 329 9.23 -25.54 -6.17
N TYR A 330 10.55 -25.42 -6.09
CA TYR A 330 11.37 -24.47 -6.87
C TYR A 330 12.28 -25.15 -7.91
N GLU A 331 12.32 -26.48 -7.93
CA GLU A 331 13.20 -27.29 -8.80
C GLU A 331 12.43 -27.99 -9.94
N GLY A 332 11.13 -27.66 -10.12
CA GLY A 332 10.30 -28.18 -11.21
C GLY A 332 9.82 -29.64 -11.03
N ALA A 333 9.77 -30.14 -9.79
CA ALA A 333 9.68 -31.59 -9.54
C ALA A 333 8.39 -32.07 -8.82
N ILE A 334 7.39 -31.22 -8.58
CA ILE A 334 6.15 -31.71 -7.94
C ILE A 334 5.36 -32.59 -8.91
N LYS A 335 5.68 -33.88 -8.94
CA LYS A 335 4.72 -34.91 -9.31
C LYS A 335 3.66 -34.91 -8.24
N LEU A 336 2.46 -34.42 -8.54
CA LEU A 336 1.29 -34.69 -7.69
C LEU A 336 1.01 -36.20 -7.82
N GLN A 337 1.67 -36.99 -6.97
CA GLN A 337 1.80 -38.45 -7.10
C GLN A 337 0.46 -39.21 -6.93
N ASP A 338 -0.60 -38.54 -6.49
CA ASP A 338 -1.94 -39.13 -6.37
C ASP A 338 -2.89 -38.56 -7.42
N ARG A 339 -3.05 -39.28 -8.55
CA ARG A 339 -4.03 -38.93 -9.60
C ARG A 339 -5.46 -38.89 -9.06
N SER A 340 -5.79 -39.66 -8.02
CA SER A 340 -7.13 -39.65 -7.43
C SER A 340 -7.39 -38.36 -6.64
N PHE A 341 -6.35 -37.83 -5.98
CA PHE A 341 -6.39 -36.51 -5.36
C PHE A 341 -6.50 -35.42 -6.41
N LEU A 342 -5.69 -35.45 -7.48
CA LEU A 342 -5.77 -34.48 -8.58
C LEU A 342 -7.15 -34.42 -9.21
N ASP A 343 -7.76 -35.58 -9.51
CA ASP A 343 -9.08 -35.62 -10.14
C ASP A 343 -10.20 -35.14 -9.21
N LYS A 344 -10.07 -35.36 -7.89
CA LYS A 344 -10.99 -34.80 -6.88
C LYS A 344 -10.74 -33.32 -6.62
N PHE A 345 -9.48 -32.91 -6.50
CA PHE A 345 -9.05 -31.52 -6.37
C PHE A 345 -9.51 -30.70 -7.57
N ARG A 346 -9.37 -31.22 -8.80
CA ARG A 346 -9.89 -30.58 -10.03
C ARG A 346 -11.42 -30.44 -10.06
N LYS A 347 -12.16 -31.32 -9.36
CA LYS A 347 -13.63 -31.22 -9.23
C LYS A 347 -14.07 -30.25 -8.15
N LEU A 348 -13.25 -30.08 -7.11
CA LEU A 348 -13.54 -29.25 -5.94
C LEU A 348 -13.07 -27.81 -6.14
N VAL A 349 -11.95 -27.63 -6.83
CA VAL A 349 -11.26 -26.35 -6.97
C VAL A 349 -11.57 -25.71 -8.33
N PRO A 350 -11.98 -24.42 -8.37
CA PRO A 350 -12.29 -23.72 -9.60
C PRO A 350 -11.14 -23.82 -10.62
N THR A 351 -11.45 -24.05 -11.90
CA THR A 351 -10.46 -24.21 -12.97
C THR A 351 -9.51 -23.02 -13.09
N ALA A 352 -10.00 -21.82 -12.77
CA ALA A 352 -9.18 -20.63 -12.74
C ALA A 352 -8.03 -20.76 -11.70
N PHE A 353 -8.28 -21.38 -10.54
CA PHE A 353 -7.26 -21.59 -9.50
C PHE A 353 -6.28 -22.67 -9.82
N LEU A 354 -6.71 -23.70 -10.54
CA LEU A 354 -5.78 -24.64 -11.13
C LEU A 354 -4.82 -23.90 -12.08
N LYS A 355 -5.31 -23.00 -12.94
CA LYS A 355 -4.43 -22.20 -13.81
C LYS A 355 -3.50 -21.26 -13.03
N ALA A 356 -3.99 -20.69 -11.93
CA ALA A 356 -3.21 -19.82 -11.04
C ALA A 356 -2.09 -20.56 -10.31
N LEU A 357 -2.37 -21.76 -9.81
CA LEU A 357 -1.37 -22.64 -9.21
C LEU A 357 -0.42 -23.14 -10.30
N PHE A 358 -0.92 -23.78 -11.36
CA PHE A 358 -0.15 -24.59 -12.32
C PHE A 358 0.52 -23.82 -13.47
N ARG A 359 0.54 -22.48 -13.44
CA ARG A 359 0.99 -21.59 -14.54
C ARG A 359 0.24 -21.82 -15.86
N SER A 360 0.15 -20.77 -16.66
CA SER A 360 -0.69 -20.72 -17.87
C SER A 360 -0.05 -21.29 -19.14
N ASP A 361 1.17 -21.82 -19.05
CA ASP A 361 1.95 -22.35 -20.19
C ASP A 361 1.65 -23.82 -20.51
N GLY A 362 0.78 -24.48 -19.74
CA GLY A 362 0.40 -25.87 -19.96
C GLY A 362 1.44 -26.88 -19.46
N ALA A 363 2.41 -26.47 -18.65
CA ALA A 363 3.34 -27.39 -17.99
C ALA A 363 2.64 -28.18 -16.85
N ASP A 364 2.90 -29.48 -16.77
CA ASP A 364 2.37 -30.38 -15.72
C ASP A 364 2.98 -30.13 -14.31
N PHE A 365 3.79 -29.07 -14.13
CA PHE A 365 4.60 -28.84 -12.93
C PHE A 365 4.46 -27.42 -12.37
N LEU A 366 4.38 -27.32 -11.04
CA LEU A 366 4.51 -26.06 -10.30
C LEU A 366 6.01 -25.66 -10.29
N ASN A 367 6.34 -24.47 -10.80
CA ASN A 367 7.71 -23.94 -10.75
C ASN A 367 7.70 -22.50 -10.22
N TYR A 368 7.88 -22.37 -8.90
CA TYR A 368 8.05 -21.09 -8.22
C TYR A 368 9.51 -20.62 -8.35
N PRO A 369 9.80 -19.32 -8.53
CA PRO A 369 11.17 -18.84 -8.50
C PRO A 369 11.85 -19.16 -7.17
N LYS A 370 13.11 -19.63 -7.17
CA LYS A 370 13.82 -19.93 -5.91
C LYS A 370 13.93 -18.65 -5.06
N PRO A 371 13.40 -18.64 -3.81
CA PRO A 371 13.46 -17.47 -2.92
C PRO A 371 14.90 -17.15 -2.51
N ASP A 372 15.22 -15.86 -2.38
CA ASP A 372 16.59 -15.41 -2.12
C ASP A 372 17.15 -15.93 -0.78
N ILE A 373 16.30 -16.11 0.25
CA ILE A 373 16.71 -16.62 1.57
C ILE A 373 17.30 -18.04 1.55
N ILE A 374 17.00 -18.84 0.51
CA ILE A 374 17.55 -20.20 0.32
C ILE A 374 18.39 -20.33 -0.96
N LYS A 375 18.66 -19.22 -1.64
CA LYS A 375 19.23 -19.26 -2.98
C LYS A 375 20.69 -19.73 -2.96
N GLU A 376 21.47 -19.19 -2.04
CA GLU A 376 22.89 -19.48 -1.87
C GLU A 376 23.16 -20.57 -0.81
N ASP A 377 22.34 -20.62 0.25
CA ASP A 377 22.41 -21.64 1.31
C ASP A 377 21.00 -22.03 1.77
N GLU A 378 20.61 -23.28 1.49
CA GLU A 378 19.26 -23.81 1.77
C GLU A 378 18.97 -24.04 3.26
N SER A 379 20.01 -24.00 4.09
CA SER A 379 19.94 -24.28 5.53
C SER A 379 20.13 -23.04 6.40
N ALA A 380 20.68 -21.95 5.84
CA ALA A 380 21.04 -20.74 6.58
C ALA A 380 19.87 -20.13 7.37
N TRP A 381 18.65 -20.18 6.85
CA TRP A 381 17.43 -19.71 7.55
C TRP A 381 17.20 -20.39 8.90
N ARG A 382 17.77 -21.58 9.13
CA ARG A 382 17.65 -22.33 10.38
C ARG A 382 18.61 -21.87 11.48
N THR A 383 19.62 -21.08 11.14
CA THR A 383 20.64 -20.60 12.09
C THR A 383 20.04 -19.61 13.09
N ASP A 384 20.70 -19.43 14.23
CA ASP A 384 20.29 -18.41 15.22
C ASP A 384 20.69 -17.01 14.76
N GLU A 385 21.79 -16.93 14.03
CA GLU A 385 22.31 -15.74 13.37
C GLU A 385 21.28 -15.20 12.37
N GLU A 386 20.79 -16.01 11.42
CA GLU A 386 19.82 -15.53 10.42
C GLU A 386 18.45 -15.23 11.05
N PHE A 387 18.03 -16.01 12.05
CA PHE A 387 16.79 -15.76 12.80
C PHE A 387 16.78 -14.37 13.45
N THR A 388 17.89 -13.96 14.08
CA THR A 388 17.99 -12.66 14.74
C THR A 388 18.37 -11.53 13.79
N ARG A 389 19.16 -11.80 12.75
CA ARG A 389 19.51 -10.81 11.71
C ARG A 389 18.27 -10.31 10.98
N GLN A 390 17.29 -11.18 10.70
CA GLN A 390 16.03 -10.77 10.06
C GLN A 390 15.23 -9.76 10.91
N MET A 391 15.48 -9.66 12.22
CA MET A 391 14.88 -8.62 13.08
C MET A 391 15.48 -7.23 12.85
N LEU A 392 16.64 -7.14 12.17
CA LEU A 392 17.31 -5.89 11.78
C LEU A 392 17.29 -5.62 10.28
N ALA A 393 17.19 -6.68 9.47
CA ALA A 393 17.39 -6.65 8.02
C ALA A 393 16.41 -7.52 7.21
N GLY A 394 15.39 -8.08 7.86
CA GLY A 394 14.33 -8.83 7.19
C GLY A 394 13.16 -7.93 6.77
N ILE A 395 11.98 -8.54 6.65
CA ILE A 395 10.74 -7.86 6.20
C ILE A 395 9.96 -7.17 7.33
N ASN A 396 10.36 -7.39 8.58
CA ASN A 396 9.73 -6.77 9.74
C ASN A 396 10.77 -6.19 10.71
N PRO A 397 11.72 -5.36 10.22
CA PRO A 397 12.92 -5.04 10.96
C PRO A 397 12.71 -3.98 12.03
N PHE A 398 11.47 -3.58 12.37
CA PHE A 398 11.20 -2.41 13.23
C PHE A 398 10.29 -2.71 14.43
N ILE A 399 10.18 -3.98 14.83
CA ILE A 399 9.50 -4.34 16.10
C ILE A 399 10.49 -4.48 17.25
N ILE A 400 11.69 -4.98 16.97
CA ILE A 400 12.76 -5.17 17.96
C ILE A 400 12.96 -3.89 18.78
N ARG A 401 13.11 -4.06 20.10
CA ARG A 401 13.31 -2.96 21.05
C ARG A 401 14.47 -3.27 21.96
N ARG A 402 15.08 -2.22 22.51
CA ARG A 402 15.98 -2.36 23.65
C ARG A 402 15.18 -2.83 24.86
N LEU A 403 15.77 -3.74 25.63
CA LEU A 403 15.16 -4.22 26.86
C LEU A 403 15.39 -3.19 27.98
N GLU A 404 14.31 -2.57 28.45
CA GLU A 404 14.39 -1.48 29.43
C GLU A 404 14.26 -1.94 30.87
N GLU A 405 13.55 -3.05 31.09
CA GLU A 405 13.29 -3.63 32.41
C GLU A 405 13.43 -5.16 32.37
N PHE A 406 13.88 -5.76 33.47
CA PHE A 406 14.03 -7.20 33.60
C PHE A 406 13.48 -7.70 34.95
N PRO A 407 12.68 -8.79 34.97
CA PRO A 407 12.16 -9.51 33.80
C PRO A 407 11.20 -8.62 32.97
N PRO A 408 10.94 -8.94 31.69
CA PRO A 408 9.96 -8.19 30.90
C PRO A 408 8.59 -8.14 31.59
N VAL A 409 7.99 -6.94 31.67
CA VAL A 409 6.71 -6.70 32.33
C VAL A 409 5.61 -6.54 31.28
N SER A 410 4.43 -7.14 31.53
CA SER A 410 3.27 -6.97 30.66
C SER A 410 2.49 -5.70 31.00
N ARG A 411 1.93 -5.08 29.96
CA ARG A 411 1.03 -3.92 30.04
C ARG A 411 -0.44 -4.31 29.90
N LEU A 412 -0.77 -5.61 29.91
CA LEU A 412 -2.15 -6.07 29.94
C LEU A 412 -2.80 -5.73 31.27
N ASP A 413 -4.12 -5.50 31.25
CA ASP A 413 -4.89 -5.24 32.47
C ASP A 413 -4.78 -6.44 33.44
N PRO A 414 -4.17 -6.29 34.62
CA PRO A 414 -3.98 -7.38 35.56
C PRO A 414 -5.31 -7.88 36.15
N VAL A 415 -6.39 -7.08 36.11
CA VAL A 415 -7.73 -7.53 36.53
C VAL A 415 -8.32 -8.49 35.50
N ALA A 416 -8.21 -8.16 34.21
CA ALA A 416 -8.74 -8.99 33.13
C ALA A 416 -7.88 -10.22 32.84
N TYR A 417 -6.55 -10.09 32.93
CA TYR A 417 -5.59 -11.10 32.48
C TYR A 417 -4.71 -11.68 33.61
N GLY A 418 -4.85 -11.26 34.87
CA GLY A 418 -4.01 -11.76 35.95
C GLY A 418 -2.52 -11.38 35.79
N ASN A 419 -1.62 -12.16 36.42
CA ASN A 419 -0.18 -11.93 36.28
C ASN A 419 0.32 -12.38 34.88
N GLN A 420 0.78 -11.41 34.10
CA GLN A 420 1.26 -11.58 32.73
C GLN A 420 2.76 -11.26 32.59
N ASN A 421 3.45 -11.02 33.71
CA ASN A 421 4.88 -10.76 33.73
C ASN A 421 5.67 -11.99 33.28
N SER A 422 6.79 -11.74 32.62
CA SER A 422 7.62 -12.81 32.06
C SER A 422 8.15 -13.75 33.15
N SER A 423 8.18 -15.04 32.83
CA SER A 423 8.77 -16.09 33.67
C SER A 423 10.28 -16.23 33.47
N ILE A 424 10.89 -15.46 32.56
CA ILE A 424 12.33 -15.50 32.29
C ILE A 424 13.09 -14.99 33.53
N THR A 425 13.99 -15.82 34.06
CA THR A 425 14.82 -15.45 35.21
C THR A 425 16.25 -15.09 34.77
N LYS A 426 17.03 -14.46 35.67
CA LYS A 426 18.42 -14.08 35.38
C LYS A 426 19.28 -15.30 35.11
N GLU A 427 19.01 -16.40 35.83
CA GLU A 427 19.71 -17.68 35.70
C GLU A 427 19.56 -18.25 34.29
N CYS A 428 18.43 -18.01 33.61
CA CYS A 428 18.24 -18.42 32.23
C CYS A 428 19.21 -17.74 31.24
N LEU A 429 19.72 -16.55 31.60
CA LEU A 429 20.61 -15.77 30.73
C LEU A 429 22.09 -15.94 31.09
N GLN A 430 22.40 -16.47 32.27
CA GLN A 430 23.77 -16.61 32.76
C GLN A 430 24.65 -17.45 31.82
N GLY A 431 25.93 -17.05 31.69
CA GLY A 431 26.90 -17.72 30.83
C GLY A 431 26.84 -17.35 29.34
N ASN A 432 25.76 -16.70 28.89
CA ASN A 432 25.57 -16.30 27.49
C ASN A 432 25.64 -14.78 27.26
N LEU A 433 26.08 -14.00 28.25
CA LEU A 433 26.17 -12.53 28.20
C LEU A 433 27.63 -12.02 28.08
N ASP A 434 28.52 -12.83 27.52
CA ASP A 434 29.96 -12.50 27.35
C ASP A 434 30.62 -12.06 28.67
N GLY A 435 30.25 -12.73 29.78
CA GLY A 435 30.78 -12.44 31.12
C GLY A 435 30.08 -11.30 31.88
N LEU A 436 29.10 -10.62 31.28
CA LEU A 436 28.31 -9.57 31.93
C LEU A 436 27.17 -10.16 32.78
N SER A 437 26.79 -9.45 33.85
CA SER A 437 25.48 -9.62 34.48
C SER A 437 24.36 -9.06 33.61
N VAL A 438 23.10 -9.41 33.93
CA VAL A 438 21.92 -8.87 33.24
C VAL A 438 21.88 -7.34 33.37
N GLU A 439 22.15 -6.81 34.57
CA GLU A 439 22.18 -5.38 34.85
C GLU A 439 23.24 -4.66 34.01
N GLU A 440 24.47 -5.18 33.96
CA GLU A 440 25.56 -4.59 33.17
C GLU A 440 25.24 -4.65 31.67
N ALA A 441 24.68 -5.77 31.20
CA ALA A 441 24.27 -5.90 29.80
C ALA A 441 23.17 -4.91 29.43
N MET A 442 22.18 -4.67 30.30
CA MET A 442 21.17 -3.63 30.09
C MET A 442 21.75 -2.22 30.12
N GLN A 443 22.63 -1.91 31.09
CA GLN A 443 23.28 -0.60 31.21
C GLN A 443 24.17 -0.28 30.00
N ARG A 444 24.83 -1.29 29.44
CA ARG A 444 25.62 -1.19 28.20
C ARG A 444 24.77 -1.25 26.94
N ASN A 445 23.44 -1.30 27.06
CA ASN A 445 22.49 -1.42 25.96
C ASN A 445 22.74 -2.63 25.04
N ARG A 446 23.15 -3.76 25.63
CA ARG A 446 23.42 -5.01 24.92
C ARG A 446 22.27 -6.02 24.98
N LEU A 447 21.16 -5.69 25.66
CA LEU A 447 19.96 -6.54 25.73
C LEU A 447 18.80 -5.94 24.94
N PHE A 448 18.19 -6.77 24.11
CA PHE A 448 17.06 -6.44 23.24
C PHE A 448 15.96 -7.48 23.37
N ILE A 449 14.76 -7.14 22.91
CA ILE A 449 13.60 -8.01 22.97
C ILE A 449 12.76 -7.90 21.69
N LEU A 450 12.28 -9.05 21.22
CA LEU A 450 11.15 -9.15 20.30
C LEU A 450 9.94 -9.65 21.11
N ASP A 451 8.99 -8.75 21.38
CA ASP A 451 7.86 -8.99 22.28
C ASP A 451 6.53 -8.99 21.51
N HIS A 452 5.94 -10.18 21.34
CA HIS A 452 4.61 -10.37 20.79
C HIS A 452 3.58 -10.73 21.86
N HIS A 453 3.96 -10.73 23.14
CA HIS A 453 3.12 -11.30 24.18
C HIS A 453 1.80 -10.56 24.35
N ASP A 454 1.88 -9.26 24.62
CA ASP A 454 0.70 -8.44 24.96
C ASP A 454 -0.25 -8.24 23.78
N ILE A 455 0.25 -8.43 22.56
CA ILE A 455 -0.55 -8.28 21.34
C ILE A 455 -1.26 -9.59 20.98
N VAL A 456 -0.69 -10.75 21.30
CA VAL A 456 -1.27 -12.07 20.96
C VAL A 456 -2.15 -12.59 22.10
N MET A 457 -1.73 -12.43 23.36
CA MET A 457 -2.39 -13.03 24.53
C MET A 457 -3.92 -12.77 24.58
N PRO A 458 -4.45 -11.55 24.30
CA PRO A 458 -5.88 -11.28 24.38
C PRO A 458 -6.77 -12.15 23.48
N TYR A 459 -6.24 -12.67 22.37
CA TYR A 459 -6.98 -13.48 21.39
C TYR A 459 -6.65 -14.97 21.50
N LEU A 460 -5.64 -15.33 22.29
CA LEU A 460 -4.98 -16.62 22.21
C LEU A 460 -5.89 -17.78 22.60
N ARG A 461 -6.74 -17.59 23.63
CA ARG A 461 -7.72 -18.60 24.04
C ARG A 461 -8.67 -18.94 22.89
N GLN A 462 -9.35 -17.93 22.36
CA GLN A 462 -10.34 -18.09 21.28
C GLN A 462 -9.72 -18.74 20.05
N ILE A 463 -8.56 -18.25 19.60
CA ILE A 463 -7.84 -18.81 18.46
C ILE A 463 -7.52 -20.30 18.69
N ASN A 464 -6.99 -20.64 19.86
CA ASN A 464 -6.58 -22.01 20.17
C ASN A 464 -7.76 -22.98 20.38
N THR A 465 -8.94 -22.49 20.77
CA THR A 465 -10.13 -23.33 21.00
C THR A 465 -11.03 -23.43 19.77
N GLU A 466 -11.24 -22.33 19.05
CA GLU A 466 -12.25 -22.23 17.98
C GLU A 466 -11.67 -22.50 16.59
N THR A 467 -10.35 -22.62 16.46
CA THR A 467 -9.68 -22.80 15.16
C THR A 467 -8.70 -23.96 15.15
N THR A 468 -8.25 -24.33 13.95
CA THR A 468 -7.19 -25.33 13.76
C THR A 468 -5.79 -24.83 14.14
N SER A 469 -5.64 -23.53 14.44
CA SER A 469 -4.37 -22.96 14.88
C SER A 469 -4.06 -23.36 16.33
N LYS A 470 -2.77 -23.49 16.66
CA LYS A 470 -2.24 -23.73 18.02
C LYS A 470 -1.02 -22.83 18.21
N VAL A 471 -1.22 -21.71 18.86
CA VAL A 471 -0.30 -20.57 18.89
C VAL A 471 0.09 -20.29 20.34
N TYR A 472 1.28 -19.71 20.52
CA TYR A 472 1.75 -19.15 21.78
C TYR A 472 1.89 -17.63 21.65
N ALA A 473 1.75 -16.92 22.76
CA ALA A 473 2.20 -15.55 22.88
C ALA A 473 3.70 -15.57 23.18
N THR A 474 4.53 -14.97 22.32
CA THR A 474 5.99 -15.16 22.38
C THR A 474 6.76 -13.93 22.87
N ARG A 475 7.82 -14.16 23.63
CA ARG A 475 8.89 -13.18 23.89
C ARG A 475 10.25 -13.79 23.58
N THR A 476 11.12 -13.04 22.91
CA THR A 476 12.49 -13.47 22.62
C THR A 476 13.48 -12.46 23.18
N ILE A 477 14.37 -12.88 24.09
CA ILE A 477 15.47 -12.04 24.58
C ILE A 477 16.69 -12.25 23.69
N LEU A 478 17.32 -11.14 23.32
CA LEU A 478 18.42 -11.06 22.38
C LEU A 478 19.58 -10.34 23.04
N PHE A 479 20.80 -10.73 22.68
CA PHE A 479 22.01 -10.09 23.14
C PHE A 479 22.85 -9.59 21.97
N LEU A 480 23.32 -8.36 22.05
CA LEU A 480 24.24 -7.76 21.09
C LEU A 480 25.67 -8.18 21.45
N LYS A 481 26.30 -8.96 20.59
CA LYS A 481 27.71 -9.36 20.71
C LYS A 481 28.64 -8.17 20.43
N GLU A 482 29.89 -8.29 20.89
CA GLU A 482 30.95 -7.31 20.59
C GLU A 482 31.21 -7.15 19.09
N ASP A 483 30.89 -8.18 18.30
CA ASP A 483 31.05 -8.15 16.84
C ASP A 483 29.89 -7.49 16.09
N GLY A 484 28.99 -6.80 16.80
CA GLY A 484 27.86 -6.05 16.25
C GLY A 484 26.64 -6.88 15.86
N THR A 485 26.69 -8.21 15.98
CA THR A 485 25.56 -9.09 15.61
C THR A 485 24.74 -9.53 16.84
N LEU A 486 23.46 -9.81 16.62
CA LEU A 486 22.58 -10.32 17.67
C LEU A 486 22.73 -11.84 17.82
N LYS A 487 22.50 -12.34 19.04
CA LYS A 487 22.26 -13.75 19.32
C LYS A 487 21.02 -13.92 20.21
N PRO A 488 20.18 -14.93 19.98
CA PRO A 488 19.05 -15.21 20.85
C PRO A 488 19.53 -15.87 22.16
N LEU A 489 18.91 -15.52 23.27
CA LEU A 489 19.22 -16.09 24.59
C LEU A 489 18.15 -17.06 25.07
N VAL A 490 16.88 -16.69 24.91
CA VAL A 490 15.74 -17.46 25.38
C VAL A 490 14.48 -17.05 24.63
N ILE A 491 13.59 -18.00 24.39
CA ILE A 491 12.22 -17.81 23.92
C ILE A 491 11.27 -18.24 25.03
N GLU A 492 10.38 -17.34 25.43
CA GLU A 492 9.23 -17.62 26.28
C GLU A 492 8.01 -17.90 25.38
N LEU A 493 7.37 -19.05 25.60
CA LEU A 493 6.13 -19.46 24.97
C LEU A 493 5.00 -19.47 26.00
N SER A 494 4.15 -18.44 25.98
CA SER A 494 3.08 -18.25 26.97
C SER A 494 1.72 -18.67 26.42
N LEU A 495 0.92 -19.31 27.28
CA LEU A 495 -0.49 -19.61 27.08
C LEU A 495 -1.34 -18.95 28.18
N PRO A 496 -2.60 -18.61 27.90
CA PRO A 496 -3.50 -18.21 28.96
C PRO A 496 -3.76 -19.41 29.89
N HIS A 497 -3.87 -19.15 31.19
CA HIS A 497 -4.08 -20.22 32.17
C HIS A 497 -5.38 -21.00 31.89
N GLU A 498 -5.36 -22.34 32.04
CA GLU A 498 -6.47 -23.22 31.64
C GLU A 498 -7.82 -22.83 32.27
N LYS A 499 -7.81 -22.43 33.54
CA LYS A 499 -8.99 -21.98 34.31
C LYS A 499 -9.59 -20.62 33.89
N GLY A 500 -8.95 -19.88 32.99
CA GLY A 500 -9.43 -18.57 32.52
C GLY A 500 -8.33 -17.50 32.47
N ASP A 501 -8.55 -16.45 31.68
CA ASP A 501 -7.53 -15.43 31.39
C ASP A 501 -7.09 -14.65 32.64
N LYS A 502 -8.04 -14.37 33.55
CA LYS A 502 -7.77 -13.69 34.84
C LYS A 502 -6.77 -14.39 35.77
N PHE A 503 -6.40 -15.64 35.47
CA PHE A 503 -5.45 -16.41 36.28
C PHE A 503 -4.00 -16.28 35.80
N GLY A 504 -3.71 -15.41 34.83
CA GLY A 504 -2.35 -15.15 34.35
C GLY A 504 -1.92 -16.02 33.18
N ALA A 505 -0.64 -15.91 32.83
CA ALA A 505 0.00 -16.74 31.83
C ALA A 505 0.64 -17.99 32.44
N VAL A 506 0.69 -19.07 31.67
CA VAL A 506 1.54 -20.24 31.91
C VAL A 506 2.58 -20.26 30.79
N SER A 507 3.86 -20.18 31.16
CA SER A 507 4.96 -20.03 30.22
C SER A 507 5.90 -21.24 30.21
N GLU A 508 6.41 -21.56 29.03
CA GLU A 508 7.54 -22.48 28.83
C GLU A 508 8.75 -21.70 28.31
N LEU A 509 9.94 -21.99 28.84
CA LEU A 509 11.18 -21.34 28.43
C LEU A 509 12.05 -22.30 27.61
N HIS A 510 12.50 -21.82 26.46
CA HIS A 510 13.39 -22.56 25.57
C HIS A 510 14.66 -21.77 25.34
N ALA A 511 15.82 -22.40 25.58
CA ALA A 511 17.13 -21.83 25.32
C ALA A 511 17.75 -22.44 24.06
N PRO A 512 18.70 -21.74 23.39
CA PRO A 512 19.47 -22.28 22.29
C PRO A 512 20.09 -23.64 22.60
N ALA A 513 20.01 -24.56 21.65
CA ALA A 513 20.61 -25.88 21.72
C ALA A 513 21.01 -26.37 20.32
N ASN A 514 22.13 -27.07 20.23
CA ASN A 514 22.74 -27.48 18.95
C ASN A 514 22.62 -28.98 18.66
N ASP A 515 22.24 -29.81 19.64
CA ASP A 515 22.16 -31.26 19.49
C ASP A 515 20.87 -31.89 20.05
N GLY A 516 20.62 -33.11 19.57
CA GLY A 516 19.55 -33.99 20.03
C GLY A 516 18.16 -33.36 19.96
N ILE A 517 17.29 -33.82 20.87
CA ILE A 517 15.90 -33.35 20.95
C ILE A 517 15.78 -31.88 21.34
N LYS A 518 16.75 -31.35 22.10
CA LYS A 518 16.74 -29.95 22.55
C LYS A 518 16.91 -28.99 21.38
N ALA A 519 17.78 -29.30 20.41
CA ALA A 519 17.89 -28.51 19.18
C ALA A 519 16.59 -28.47 18.38
N SER A 520 15.88 -29.60 18.29
CA SER A 520 14.59 -29.68 17.62
C SER A 520 13.50 -28.87 18.33
N LEU A 521 13.47 -28.89 19.67
CA LEU A 521 12.56 -28.06 20.47
C LEU A 521 12.89 -26.57 20.32
N TRP A 522 14.18 -26.22 20.28
CA TRP A 522 14.64 -24.85 20.03
C TRP A 522 14.19 -24.34 18.66
N GLN A 523 14.35 -25.17 17.61
CA GLN A 523 13.85 -24.82 16.27
C GLN A 523 12.33 -24.61 16.24
N LEU A 524 11.56 -25.46 16.92
CA LEU A 524 10.11 -25.24 17.06
C LEU A 524 9.79 -23.93 17.80
N ALA A 525 10.53 -23.58 18.85
CA ALA A 525 10.35 -22.32 19.56
C ALA A 525 10.56 -21.11 18.63
N LYS A 526 11.62 -21.12 17.81
CA LYS A 526 11.84 -20.09 16.78
C LYS A 526 10.70 -20.02 15.76
N ALA A 527 10.16 -21.17 15.35
CA ALA A 527 9.00 -21.21 14.45
C ALA A 527 7.75 -20.56 15.05
N TYR A 528 7.46 -20.75 16.34
CA TYR A 528 6.34 -20.07 16.99
C TYR A 528 6.53 -18.55 17.06
N VAL A 529 7.76 -18.08 17.28
CA VAL A 529 8.10 -16.64 17.18
C VAL A 529 7.85 -16.14 15.77
N ALA A 530 8.31 -16.88 14.75
CA ALA A 530 8.12 -16.52 13.35
C ALA A 530 6.64 -16.52 12.93
N VAL A 531 5.78 -17.37 13.53
CA VAL A 531 4.32 -17.33 13.34
C VAL A 531 3.70 -16.05 13.90
N ASN A 532 4.09 -15.64 15.11
CA ASN A 532 3.65 -14.37 15.67
C ASN A 532 4.11 -13.20 14.79
N ASP A 533 5.39 -13.18 14.43
CA ASP A 533 6.00 -12.10 13.67
C ASP A 533 5.43 -11.99 12.25
N SER A 534 5.14 -13.11 11.57
CA SER A 534 4.56 -13.12 10.23
C SER A 534 3.13 -12.56 10.21
N ALA A 535 2.32 -12.87 11.23
CA ALA A 535 0.97 -12.32 11.30
C ALA A 535 0.98 -10.83 11.68
N TYR A 536 1.88 -10.41 12.58
CA TYR A 536 2.03 -9.00 12.91
C TYR A 536 2.56 -8.20 11.70
N HIS A 537 3.59 -8.72 11.03
CA HIS A 537 4.14 -8.15 9.81
C HIS A 537 3.02 -7.88 8.80
N GLN A 538 2.25 -8.91 8.44
CA GLN A 538 1.27 -8.78 7.37
C GLN A 538 0.09 -7.89 7.72
N LEU A 539 -0.42 -7.98 8.96
CA LEU A 539 -1.64 -7.29 9.35
C LEU A 539 -1.40 -5.90 9.91
N ILE A 540 -0.25 -5.69 10.57
CA ILE A 540 0.02 -4.48 11.33
C ILE A 540 1.10 -3.65 10.65
N SER A 541 2.31 -4.18 10.52
CA SER A 541 3.43 -3.48 9.90
C SER A 541 3.15 -3.13 8.43
N HIS A 542 2.48 -4.03 7.70
CA HIS A 542 2.13 -3.87 6.31
C HIS A 542 0.71 -3.27 6.16
N TRP A 543 -0.35 -4.06 6.37
CA TRP A 543 -1.70 -3.59 6.10
C TRP A 543 -2.10 -2.34 6.91
N LEU A 544 -2.01 -2.37 8.25
CA LEU A 544 -2.50 -1.26 9.06
C LEU A 544 -1.61 -0.01 8.91
N HIS A 545 -0.30 -0.15 9.10
CA HIS A 545 0.64 0.97 9.19
C HIS A 545 1.03 1.56 7.82
N THR A 546 0.65 0.95 6.70
CA THR A 546 0.78 1.56 5.37
C THR A 546 -0.58 1.69 4.67
N HIS A 547 -1.18 0.59 4.22
CA HIS A 547 -2.39 0.62 3.40
C HIS A 547 -3.56 1.37 4.06
N ALA A 548 -3.98 0.93 5.24
CA ALA A 548 -5.20 1.43 5.87
C ALA A 548 -5.04 2.88 6.38
N VAL A 549 -3.89 3.22 6.98
CA VAL A 549 -3.66 4.57 7.50
C VAL A 549 -3.39 5.60 6.40
N MET A 550 -2.93 5.18 5.22
CA MET A 550 -2.66 6.11 4.13
C MET A 550 -3.93 6.55 3.38
N GLU A 551 -4.94 5.68 3.25
CA GLU A 551 -6.17 5.95 2.48
C GLU A 551 -6.90 7.24 2.91
N PRO A 552 -7.06 7.56 4.22
CA PRO A 552 -7.60 8.84 4.67
C PRO A 552 -6.88 10.09 4.14
N PHE A 553 -5.55 10.07 4.02
CA PHE A 553 -4.79 11.19 3.50
C PHE A 553 -5.07 11.42 2.01
N ILE A 554 -5.29 10.35 1.25
CA ILE A 554 -5.62 10.42 -0.18
C ILE A 554 -6.98 11.08 -0.37
N ILE A 555 -7.98 10.61 0.39
CA ILE A 555 -9.34 11.13 0.35
C ILE A 555 -9.35 12.62 0.71
N ALA A 556 -8.75 12.99 1.85
CA ALA A 556 -8.70 14.39 2.29
C ALA A 556 -7.94 15.29 1.30
N SER A 557 -6.83 14.82 0.75
CA SER A 557 -6.01 15.62 -0.17
C SER A 557 -6.78 15.99 -1.43
N ASN A 558 -7.55 15.05 -2.00
CA ASN A 558 -8.39 15.33 -3.17
C ASN A 558 -9.65 16.15 -2.83
N ARG A 559 -10.14 16.11 -1.58
CA ARG A 559 -11.33 16.87 -1.14
C ARG A 559 -11.06 18.31 -0.75
N GLN A 560 -9.86 18.57 -0.22
CA GLN A 560 -9.55 19.83 0.48
C GLN A 560 -8.40 20.61 -0.12
N LEU A 561 -7.50 19.98 -0.89
CA LEU A 561 -6.40 20.68 -1.55
C LEU A 561 -6.64 20.72 -3.05
N SER A 562 -6.70 21.92 -3.61
CA SER A 562 -6.79 22.08 -5.06
C SER A 562 -5.59 21.42 -5.75
N MET A 563 -5.75 20.93 -6.98
CA MET A 563 -4.62 20.46 -7.78
C MET A 563 -3.54 21.55 -8.03
N LEU A 564 -3.90 22.83 -7.85
CA LEU A 564 -2.98 23.97 -7.90
C LEU A 564 -2.19 24.14 -6.59
N HIS A 565 -2.64 23.55 -5.49
CA HIS A 565 -2.05 23.68 -4.17
C HIS A 565 -0.68 23.01 -4.11
N PRO A 566 0.35 23.66 -3.52
CA PRO A 566 1.70 23.09 -3.48
C PRO A 566 1.76 21.76 -2.72
N ILE A 567 1.01 21.61 -1.62
CA ILE A 567 1.01 20.37 -0.84
C ILE A 567 0.29 19.22 -1.58
N TYR A 568 -0.77 19.52 -2.37
CA TYR A 568 -1.35 18.52 -3.26
C TYR A 568 -0.31 18.00 -4.24
N LYS A 569 0.40 18.92 -4.91
CA LYS A 569 1.47 18.55 -5.84
C LYS A 569 2.59 17.79 -5.14
N LEU A 570 2.96 18.12 -3.90
CA LEU A 570 3.99 17.39 -3.17
C LEU A 570 3.58 15.94 -2.91
N LEU A 571 2.35 15.72 -2.41
CA LEU A 571 1.92 14.42 -1.90
C LEU A 571 1.27 13.50 -2.97
N HIS A 572 0.66 14.06 -4.01
CA HIS A 572 -0.09 13.28 -5.02
C HIS A 572 0.69 12.10 -5.64
N PRO A 573 1.99 12.21 -6.00
CA PRO A 573 2.74 11.06 -6.52
C PRO A 573 2.78 9.87 -5.53
N HIS A 574 2.68 10.15 -4.23
CA HIS A 574 2.78 9.18 -3.15
C HIS A 574 1.45 8.51 -2.80
N PHE A 575 0.38 8.80 -3.53
CA PHE A 575 -0.94 8.20 -3.35
C PHE A 575 -1.34 7.25 -4.48
N ARG A 576 -0.52 7.20 -5.54
CA ARG A 576 -0.79 6.43 -6.76
C ARG A 576 -1.14 4.98 -6.41
N ASP A 577 -2.25 4.49 -6.97
CA ASP A 577 -2.70 3.10 -6.91
C ASP A 577 -3.07 2.56 -5.50
N THR A 578 -2.97 3.36 -4.43
CA THR A 578 -3.28 2.87 -3.08
C THR A 578 -4.78 2.59 -2.86
N MET A 579 -5.66 3.51 -3.26
CA MET A 579 -7.12 3.30 -3.14
C MET A 579 -7.63 2.05 -3.90
N PRO A 580 -7.23 1.78 -5.16
CA PRO A 580 -7.68 0.57 -5.85
C PRO A 580 -7.06 -0.71 -5.26
N VAL A 581 -5.79 -0.71 -4.82
CA VAL A 581 -5.21 -1.87 -4.10
C VAL A 581 -6.01 -2.17 -2.83
N ASN A 582 -6.26 -1.14 -2.01
CA ASN A 582 -7.04 -1.30 -0.78
C ASN A 582 -8.46 -1.80 -1.04
N THR A 583 -9.09 -1.31 -2.10
CA THR A 583 -10.42 -1.76 -2.52
C THR A 583 -10.43 -3.24 -2.88
N VAL A 584 -9.41 -3.71 -3.62
CA VAL A 584 -9.24 -5.15 -3.90
C VAL A 584 -9.00 -5.92 -2.61
N ALA A 585 -8.12 -5.46 -1.72
CA ALA A 585 -7.86 -6.10 -0.44
C ALA A 585 -9.12 -6.27 0.43
N ARG A 586 -10.02 -5.27 0.47
CA ARG A 586 -11.34 -5.41 1.12
C ARG A 586 -12.24 -6.45 0.44
N GLN A 587 -12.11 -6.62 -0.88
CA GLN A 587 -12.92 -7.58 -1.64
C GLN A 587 -12.42 -9.03 -1.55
N ILE A 588 -11.13 -9.25 -1.31
CA ILE A 588 -10.54 -10.60 -1.41
C ILE A 588 -9.73 -11.05 -0.20
N ALA A 589 -9.20 -10.12 0.61
CA ALA A 589 -8.22 -10.43 1.64
C ALA A 589 -8.76 -10.28 3.05
N LEU A 590 -9.29 -9.11 3.38
CA LEU A 590 -9.78 -8.78 4.73
C LEU A 590 -11.20 -9.26 5.01
N ASN A 591 -11.96 -9.60 3.97
CA ASN A 591 -13.35 -9.96 4.14
C ASN A 591 -13.53 -11.25 4.91
N ALA A 592 -14.75 -11.46 5.41
CA ALA A 592 -15.14 -12.75 5.95
C ALA A 592 -14.83 -13.87 4.95
N ASP A 593 -14.09 -14.89 5.40
CA ASP A 593 -13.58 -16.01 4.59
C ASP A 593 -12.63 -15.58 3.45
N GLY A 594 -11.99 -14.42 3.60
CA GLY A 594 -10.98 -13.90 2.69
C GLY A 594 -9.59 -14.49 2.95
N LEU A 595 -8.63 -14.09 2.11
CA LEU A 595 -7.25 -14.58 2.15
C LEU A 595 -6.63 -14.51 3.55
N PHE A 596 -6.70 -13.38 4.25
CA PHE A 596 -6.00 -13.23 5.52
C PHE A 596 -6.60 -14.09 6.63
N GLU A 597 -7.93 -14.22 6.71
CA GLU A 597 -8.55 -15.13 7.67
C GLU A 597 -8.12 -16.59 7.45
N GLN A 598 -7.66 -16.92 6.26
CA GLN A 598 -7.31 -18.28 5.88
C GLN A 598 -5.80 -18.55 5.86
N ALA A 599 -5.00 -17.49 5.69
CA ALA A 599 -3.55 -17.56 5.56
C ALA A 599 -2.80 -17.32 6.87
N VAL A 600 -3.35 -16.56 7.82
CA VAL A 600 -2.68 -16.23 9.09
C VAL A 600 -3.44 -16.73 10.32
N PHE A 601 -2.72 -16.96 11.42
CA PHE A 601 -3.28 -17.58 12.62
C PHE A 601 -4.47 -16.85 13.29
N PRO A 602 -4.65 -15.52 13.20
CA PRO A 602 -5.79 -14.84 13.82
C PRO A 602 -7.16 -15.25 13.26
N ARG A 603 -7.20 -15.87 12.07
CA ARG A 603 -8.45 -16.32 11.44
C ARG A 603 -9.51 -15.22 11.35
N GLN A 604 -10.75 -15.49 11.74
CA GLN A 604 -11.87 -14.55 11.78
C GLN A 604 -11.64 -13.30 12.64
N TYR A 605 -10.59 -13.28 13.48
CA TYR A 605 -10.22 -12.14 14.31
C TYR A 605 -9.26 -11.16 13.62
N VAL A 606 -8.87 -11.37 12.36
CA VAL A 606 -7.94 -10.49 11.62
C VAL A 606 -8.26 -9.00 11.79
N VAL A 607 -9.49 -8.59 11.47
CA VAL A 607 -9.81 -7.15 11.48
C VAL A 607 -10.00 -6.63 12.91
N HIS A 608 -10.53 -7.46 13.82
CA HIS A 608 -10.56 -7.16 15.26
C HIS A 608 -9.17 -6.85 15.79
N TRP A 609 -8.19 -7.66 15.39
CA TRP A 609 -6.82 -7.51 15.82
C TRP A 609 -6.18 -6.23 15.29
N THR A 610 -6.38 -5.93 13.99
CA THR A 610 -5.91 -4.66 13.42
C THR A 610 -6.56 -3.44 14.07
N SER A 611 -7.86 -3.49 14.38
CA SER A 611 -8.57 -2.40 15.06
C SER A 611 -8.12 -2.21 16.50
N SER A 612 -7.86 -3.31 17.22
CA SER A 612 -7.28 -3.25 18.56
C SER A 612 -5.90 -2.58 18.57
N LEU A 613 -5.06 -2.88 17.58
CA LEU A 613 -3.73 -2.26 17.48
C LEU A 613 -3.75 -0.83 16.92
N TYR A 614 -4.76 -0.47 16.14
CA TYR A 614 -4.97 0.92 15.74
C TYR A 614 -5.20 1.85 16.95
N LYS A 615 -5.74 1.34 18.07
CA LYS A 615 -5.83 2.11 19.33
C LYS A 615 -4.48 2.66 19.77
N LYS A 616 -3.39 1.92 19.53
CA LYS A 616 -2.02 2.30 19.91
C LYS A 616 -1.25 3.04 18.80
N TRP A 617 -1.83 3.18 17.61
CA TRP A 617 -1.18 3.88 16.51
C TRP A 617 -1.09 5.39 16.81
N ALA A 618 -0.03 6.03 16.36
CA ALA A 618 0.13 7.47 16.37
C ALA A 618 0.91 7.91 15.13
N LEU A 619 0.42 8.95 14.46
CA LEU A 619 1.04 9.45 13.22
C LEU A 619 2.49 9.90 13.46
N THR A 620 2.70 10.66 14.54
CA THR A 620 4.03 11.22 14.87
C THR A 620 5.07 10.14 15.18
N GLU A 621 4.63 8.95 15.57
CA GLU A 621 5.52 7.82 15.83
C GLU A 621 5.83 7.00 14.57
N GLN A 622 5.22 7.32 13.42
CA GLN A 622 5.57 6.70 12.13
C GLN A 622 6.82 7.35 11.49
N ALA A 623 7.25 8.50 12.02
CA ALA A 623 8.52 9.11 11.63
C ALA A 623 9.68 8.21 12.08
N LEU A 624 10.53 7.77 11.13
CA LEU A 624 11.59 6.81 11.41
C LEU A 624 12.47 7.18 12.62
N PRO A 625 12.97 8.43 12.77
CA PRO A 625 13.80 8.76 13.92
C PRO A 625 13.05 8.69 15.26
N ARG A 626 11.76 9.03 15.26
CA ARG A 626 10.92 8.96 16.47
C ARG A 626 10.60 7.52 16.84
N ASP A 627 10.33 6.66 15.85
CA ASP A 627 10.18 5.22 16.05
C ASP A 627 11.45 4.59 16.65
N LEU A 628 12.63 4.87 16.07
CA LEU A 628 13.90 4.36 16.55
C LEU A 628 14.17 4.76 18.01
N ILE A 629 13.90 6.02 18.38
CA ILE A 629 14.02 6.49 19.77
C ILE A 629 13.00 5.79 20.67
N LYS A 630 11.74 5.69 20.25
CA LYS A 630 10.65 5.07 21.01
C LYS A 630 10.97 3.60 21.34
N ARG A 631 11.58 2.88 20.40
CA ARG A 631 12.00 1.48 20.60
C ARG A 631 13.32 1.35 21.36
N GLY A 632 13.97 2.46 21.69
CA GLY A 632 15.28 2.48 22.34
C GLY A 632 16.40 1.99 21.42
N MET A 633 16.25 2.13 20.10
CA MET A 633 17.22 1.72 19.08
C MET A 633 18.13 2.87 18.61
N ALA A 634 17.76 4.12 18.93
CA ALA A 634 18.59 5.30 18.71
C ALA A 634 18.50 6.27 19.89
N VAL A 635 19.52 7.10 20.06
CA VAL A 635 19.50 8.28 20.93
C VAL A 635 19.78 9.53 20.11
N LYS A 636 19.25 10.68 20.53
CA LYS A 636 19.62 11.97 19.90
C LYS A 636 21.10 12.22 20.11
N ASP A 637 21.78 12.58 19.04
CA ASP A 637 23.20 12.95 19.08
C ASP A 637 23.50 13.97 17.98
N SER A 638 23.79 15.20 18.39
CA SER A 638 24.08 16.31 17.47
C SER A 638 25.37 16.12 16.65
N LYS A 639 26.25 15.20 17.06
CA LYS A 639 27.50 14.88 16.34
C LYS A 639 27.30 13.82 15.27
N SER A 640 26.26 13.00 15.40
CA SER A 640 25.97 11.93 14.45
C SER A 640 25.34 12.48 13.17
N PRO A 641 25.60 11.86 12.00
CA PRO A 641 24.86 12.15 10.78
C PRO A 641 23.35 12.04 11.03
N HIS A 642 22.59 13.01 10.53
CA HIS A 642 21.13 13.10 10.72
C HIS A 642 20.67 13.36 12.18
N GLY A 643 21.58 13.54 13.14
CA GLY A 643 21.25 13.92 14.52
C GLY A 643 20.91 12.76 15.47
N TYR A 644 21.20 11.51 15.08
CA TYR A 644 20.87 10.31 15.86
C TYR A 644 22.01 9.30 15.86
N LYS A 645 22.34 8.77 17.04
CA LYS A 645 23.28 7.65 17.21
C LYS A 645 22.49 6.36 17.42
N LEU A 646 22.72 5.36 16.56
CA LEU A 646 22.13 4.03 16.70
C LEU A 646 22.81 3.26 17.84
N LEU A 647 22.05 2.43 18.56
CA LEU A 647 22.62 1.53 19.57
C LEU A 647 23.16 0.24 18.97
N ILE A 648 22.65 -0.16 17.80
CA ILE A 648 23.23 -1.19 16.95
C ILE A 648 23.76 -0.47 15.72
N GLU A 649 25.07 -0.33 15.60
CA GLU A 649 25.71 0.47 14.54
C GLU A 649 25.41 -0.10 13.15
N ASP A 650 25.55 -1.42 12.97
CA ASP A 650 25.15 -2.12 11.75
C ASP A 650 23.72 -2.66 11.86
N TYR A 651 22.74 -1.76 11.95
CA TYR A 651 21.32 -2.08 11.84
C TYR A 651 20.82 -1.69 10.44
N PRO A 652 20.71 -2.65 9.48
CA PRO A 652 20.58 -2.31 8.08
C PRO A 652 19.40 -1.42 7.71
N TYR A 653 18.21 -1.73 8.22
CA TYR A 653 17.01 -0.91 8.03
C TYR A 653 17.17 0.51 8.58
N ALA A 654 17.74 0.67 9.78
CA ALA A 654 17.86 1.99 10.39
C ALA A 654 18.95 2.85 9.71
N VAL A 655 20.10 2.26 9.38
CA VAL A 655 21.21 2.95 8.71
C VAL A 655 20.78 3.47 7.33
N ASP A 656 20.18 2.62 6.51
CA ASP A 656 19.74 2.99 5.17
C ASP A 656 18.50 3.87 5.24
N GLY A 657 17.58 3.56 6.16
CA GLY A 657 16.33 4.29 6.36
C GLY A 657 16.57 5.73 6.77
N LEU A 658 17.53 6.01 7.65
CA LEU A 658 17.85 7.38 8.07
C LEU A 658 18.41 8.23 6.91
N GLN A 659 19.12 7.62 5.96
CA GLN A 659 19.60 8.33 4.76
C GLN A 659 18.45 8.67 3.82
N ILE A 660 17.54 7.72 3.58
CA ILE A 660 16.34 7.94 2.77
C ILE A 660 15.42 8.98 3.44
N TRP A 661 15.18 8.85 4.75
CA TRP A 661 14.43 9.83 5.55
C TRP A 661 15.04 11.23 5.43
N GLY A 662 16.34 11.37 5.65
CA GLY A 662 17.02 12.67 5.55
C GLY A 662 16.94 13.29 4.15
N ALA A 663 16.98 12.46 3.09
CA ALA A 663 16.78 12.94 1.72
C ALA A 663 15.34 13.43 1.49
N ILE A 664 14.33 12.70 1.97
CA ILE A 664 12.92 13.10 1.89
C ILE A 664 12.70 14.40 2.69
N GLU A 665 13.21 14.47 3.91
CA GLU A 665 13.06 15.63 4.80
C GLU A 665 13.67 16.88 4.16
N THR A 666 14.88 16.76 3.58
CA THR A 666 15.54 17.87 2.87
C THR A 666 14.71 18.33 1.68
N TRP A 667 14.22 17.39 0.85
CA TRP A 667 13.35 17.68 -0.29
C TRP A 667 12.08 18.42 0.12
N VAL A 668 11.35 17.87 1.11
CA VAL A 668 10.10 18.44 1.61
C VAL A 668 10.33 19.83 2.21
N LYS A 669 11.41 20.00 2.98
CA LYS A 669 11.73 21.29 3.59
C LYS A 669 12.07 22.36 2.56
N GLU A 670 12.92 22.06 1.59
CA GLU A 670 13.23 22.99 0.49
C GLU A 670 11.98 23.35 -0.32
N TYR A 671 11.13 22.36 -0.62
CA TYR A 671 9.88 22.56 -1.34
C TYR A 671 8.89 23.43 -0.56
N CYS A 672 8.63 23.11 0.71
CA CYS A 672 7.68 23.86 1.53
C CYS A 672 8.17 25.29 1.80
N LEU A 673 9.46 25.50 2.08
CA LEU A 673 10.04 26.85 2.27
C LEU A 673 9.98 27.71 1.01
N PHE A 674 9.86 27.11 -0.17
CA PHE A 674 9.62 27.87 -1.40
C PHE A 674 8.24 28.55 -1.37
N TYR A 675 7.19 27.86 -0.92
CA TYR A 675 5.81 28.38 -0.91
C TYR A 675 5.43 29.07 0.40
N TYR A 676 5.87 28.56 1.55
CA TYR A 676 5.56 29.08 2.88
C TYR A 676 6.80 29.75 3.47
N LYS A 677 6.77 31.08 3.60
CA LYS A 677 7.89 31.89 4.12
C LYS A 677 7.86 32.07 5.63
N THR A 678 6.68 31.94 6.24
CA THR A 678 6.47 32.09 7.67
C THR A 678 5.43 31.09 8.16
N ASP A 679 5.45 30.79 9.46
CA ASP A 679 4.43 29.96 10.10
C ASP A 679 3.02 30.55 9.94
N ILE A 680 2.90 31.88 9.93
CA ILE A 680 1.63 32.58 9.69
C ILE A 680 1.02 32.18 8.33
N MET A 681 1.83 31.95 7.30
CA MET A 681 1.31 31.49 6.00
C MET A 681 0.71 30.08 6.08
N VAL A 682 1.28 29.20 6.91
CA VAL A 682 0.75 27.84 7.16
C VAL A 682 -0.55 27.93 7.94
N ALA A 683 -0.55 28.69 9.03
CA ALA A 683 -1.72 28.87 9.90
C ALA A 683 -2.92 29.52 9.18
N ASN A 684 -2.66 30.40 8.21
CA ASN A 684 -3.69 31.12 7.47
C ASN A 684 -4.05 30.49 6.10
N ASP A 685 -3.52 29.32 5.75
CA ASP A 685 -3.91 28.63 4.52
C ASP A 685 -5.22 27.84 4.74
N PRO A 686 -6.36 28.30 4.20
CA PRO A 686 -7.67 27.70 4.49
C PRO A 686 -7.82 26.27 3.95
N GLU A 687 -7.18 25.95 2.83
CA GLU A 687 -7.23 24.60 2.25
C GLU A 687 -6.39 23.64 3.08
N LEU A 688 -5.18 24.06 3.48
CA LEU A 688 -4.31 23.26 4.34
C LEU A 688 -4.96 23.00 5.71
N GLN A 689 -5.57 24.02 6.31
CA GLN A 689 -6.25 23.87 7.60
C GLN A 689 -7.47 22.94 7.48
N SER A 690 -8.25 23.05 6.40
CA SER A 690 -9.41 22.17 6.15
C SER A 690 -8.99 20.73 5.87
N TRP A 691 -7.93 20.55 5.08
CA TRP A 691 -7.30 19.25 4.81
C TRP A 691 -6.87 18.56 6.10
N TRP A 692 -6.13 19.26 6.94
CA TRP A 692 -5.63 18.69 8.18
C TRP A 692 -6.73 18.39 9.19
N LYS A 693 -7.70 19.32 9.32
CA LYS A 693 -8.88 19.12 10.15
C LYS A 693 -9.66 17.89 9.71
N GLU A 694 -9.90 17.72 8.40
CA GLU A 694 -10.67 16.60 7.87
C GLU A 694 -9.96 15.25 8.07
N ILE A 695 -8.63 15.20 7.89
CA ILE A 695 -7.81 14.02 8.23
C ILE A 695 -8.02 13.64 9.70
N ARG A 696 -7.86 14.59 10.62
CA ARG A 696 -7.94 14.32 12.06
C ARG A 696 -9.35 13.94 12.50
N GLU A 697 -10.34 14.72 12.09
CA GLU A 697 -11.70 14.64 12.63
C GLU A 697 -12.60 13.63 11.92
N ILE A 698 -12.30 13.31 10.65
CA ILE A 698 -13.08 12.36 9.85
C ILE A 698 -12.23 11.15 9.47
N GLY A 699 -11.15 11.37 8.71
CA GLY A 699 -10.32 10.30 8.14
C GLY A 699 -9.75 9.33 9.18
N HIS A 700 -9.22 9.89 10.27
CA HIS A 700 -8.79 9.19 11.48
C HIS A 700 -9.67 9.58 12.69
N GLY A 701 -10.95 9.86 12.45
CA GLY A 701 -11.87 10.51 13.41
C GLY A 701 -12.06 9.78 14.75
N ASP A 702 -11.77 8.48 14.80
CA ASP A 702 -11.82 7.70 16.06
C ASP A 702 -10.65 8.01 17.01
N LYS A 703 -9.65 8.75 16.52
CA LYS A 703 -8.46 9.19 17.25
C LYS A 703 -8.28 10.71 17.23
N LYS A 704 -9.34 11.46 16.87
CA LYS A 704 -9.29 12.93 16.74
C LYS A 704 -8.88 13.67 18.02
N ASP A 705 -9.17 13.07 19.18
CA ASP A 705 -8.98 13.65 20.51
C ASP A 705 -7.57 13.37 21.09
N GLU A 706 -6.72 12.66 20.35
CA GLU A 706 -5.35 12.34 20.76
C GLU A 706 -4.45 13.58 20.76
N LYS A 707 -3.65 13.76 21.81
CA LYS A 707 -2.83 14.97 21.99
C LYS A 707 -1.60 15.05 21.10
N TRP A 708 -1.23 13.96 20.44
CA TRP A 708 -0.03 13.90 19.61
C TRP A 708 -0.25 14.43 18.19
N TRP A 709 -1.49 14.77 17.79
CA TRP A 709 -1.74 15.40 16.50
C TRP A 709 -1.08 16.78 16.44
N PRO A 710 -0.22 17.05 15.42
CA PRO A 710 0.24 18.40 15.13
C PRO A 710 -0.92 19.39 15.03
N GLU A 711 -0.70 20.65 15.44
CA GLU A 711 -1.70 21.71 15.26
C GLU A 711 -1.76 22.19 13.81
N MET A 712 -0.71 21.91 13.02
CA MET A 712 -0.55 22.34 11.63
C MET A 712 -0.53 23.86 11.50
N LYS A 713 0.23 24.53 12.36
CA LYS A 713 0.37 26.00 12.36
C LYS A 713 1.75 26.46 11.95
N THR A 714 2.74 25.57 11.96
CA THR A 714 4.14 25.91 11.68
C THR A 714 4.67 25.18 10.46
N ILE A 715 5.70 25.75 9.83
CA ILE A 715 6.43 25.12 8.72
C ILE A 715 7.06 23.80 9.19
N ASN A 716 7.56 23.75 10.42
CA ASN A 716 8.16 22.53 10.97
C ASN A 716 7.13 21.40 11.07
N GLU A 717 5.95 21.65 11.62
CA GLU A 717 4.86 20.67 11.67
C GLU A 717 4.47 20.20 10.27
N LEU A 718 4.28 21.13 9.33
CA LEU A 718 3.94 20.80 7.94
C LEU A 718 5.01 19.91 7.29
N THR A 719 6.28 20.28 7.40
CA THR A 719 7.38 19.54 6.79
C THR A 719 7.58 18.17 7.42
N GLU A 720 7.49 18.04 8.75
CA GLU A 720 7.61 16.75 9.43
C GLU A 720 6.43 15.83 9.10
N THR A 721 5.21 16.36 9.06
CA THR A 721 4.01 15.61 8.64
C THR A 721 4.13 15.14 7.19
N CYS A 722 4.48 16.01 6.25
CA CYS A 722 4.66 15.62 4.85
C CYS A 722 5.80 14.61 4.68
N THR A 723 6.91 14.76 5.40
CA THR A 723 8.02 13.78 5.38
C THR A 723 7.54 12.42 5.89
N THR A 724 6.77 12.40 6.97
CA THR A 724 6.20 11.16 7.54
C THR A 724 5.25 10.48 6.56
N ILE A 725 4.34 11.22 5.92
CA ILE A 725 3.42 10.69 4.91
C ILE A 725 4.19 10.08 3.73
N ILE A 726 5.20 10.78 3.21
CA ILE A 726 6.02 10.29 2.09
C ILE A 726 6.82 9.05 2.52
N TRP A 727 7.41 9.06 3.71
CA TRP A 727 8.14 7.91 4.26
C TRP A 727 7.27 6.66 4.37
N VAL A 728 6.07 6.80 4.95
CA VAL A 728 5.11 5.69 5.11
C VAL A 728 4.66 5.15 3.75
N ALA A 729 4.32 6.05 2.83
CA ALA A 729 3.85 5.68 1.51
C ALA A 729 4.91 5.03 0.61
N SER A 730 6.19 5.34 0.84
CA SER A 730 7.29 4.88 -0.01
C SER A 730 8.19 3.87 0.72
N ALA A 731 9.21 4.35 1.41
CA ALA A 731 10.28 3.53 1.97
C ALA A 731 9.82 2.52 3.03
N LEU A 732 8.90 2.90 3.93
CA LEU A 732 8.37 1.97 4.94
C LEU A 732 7.62 0.83 4.27
N HIS A 733 6.67 1.16 3.38
CA HIS A 733 5.91 0.18 2.61
C HIS A 733 6.83 -0.72 1.78
N ALA A 734 7.84 -0.15 1.12
CA ALA A 734 8.77 -0.93 0.32
C ALA A 734 9.48 -2.03 1.12
N VAL A 735 9.94 -1.73 2.34
CA VAL A 735 10.60 -2.70 3.22
C VAL A 735 9.67 -3.84 3.63
N VAL A 736 8.42 -3.52 4.02
CA VAL A 736 7.47 -4.54 4.45
C VAL A 736 6.84 -5.31 3.29
N ASN A 737 6.88 -4.78 2.08
CA ASN A 737 6.21 -5.39 0.93
C ASN A 737 7.16 -6.19 0.04
N PHE A 738 8.19 -5.56 -0.54
CA PHE A 738 8.99 -6.18 -1.63
C PHE A 738 9.96 -7.25 -1.16
N GLY A 739 10.15 -7.39 0.16
CA GLY A 739 10.89 -8.50 0.76
C GLY A 739 10.03 -9.75 1.03
N GLN A 740 8.70 -9.68 0.86
CA GLN A 740 7.80 -10.80 1.21
C GLN A 740 8.20 -12.08 0.48
N TYR A 741 8.38 -12.06 -0.84
CA TYR A 741 8.84 -13.25 -1.56
C TYR A 741 10.31 -13.61 -1.29
N PRO A 742 11.28 -12.68 -1.38
CA PRO A 742 12.68 -12.98 -1.06
C PRO A 742 12.90 -13.70 0.28
N TYR A 743 12.18 -13.30 1.33
CA TYR A 743 12.33 -13.86 2.68
C TYR A 743 11.29 -14.93 3.05
N SER A 744 10.02 -14.74 2.67
CA SER A 744 8.92 -15.64 3.04
C SER A 744 8.57 -16.66 1.96
N GLY A 745 9.19 -16.54 0.77
CA GLY A 745 9.06 -17.51 -0.31
C GLY A 745 9.50 -18.91 0.12
N HIS A 746 10.39 -19.05 1.11
CA HIS A 746 10.61 -20.31 1.81
C HIS A 746 9.76 -20.34 3.08
N MET A 747 8.53 -20.85 2.99
CA MET A 747 7.54 -20.77 4.06
C MET A 747 7.99 -21.30 5.44
N PRO A 748 8.88 -22.31 5.57
CA PRO A 748 9.47 -22.69 6.85
C PRO A 748 10.26 -21.57 7.57
N ASN A 749 10.85 -20.62 6.83
CA ASN A 749 11.51 -19.44 7.40
C ASN A 749 10.49 -18.44 8.00
N ARG A 750 9.34 -18.28 7.33
CA ARG A 750 8.27 -17.33 7.72
C ARG A 750 6.90 -18.01 7.75
N PRO A 751 6.70 -18.98 8.66
CA PRO A 751 5.42 -19.66 8.76
C PRO A 751 4.34 -18.70 9.24
N THR A 752 3.15 -18.80 8.66
CA THR A 752 2.03 -17.89 8.95
C THR A 752 1.04 -18.45 9.97
N ILE A 753 1.06 -19.76 10.18
CA ILE A 753 0.20 -20.51 11.11
C ILE A 753 1.01 -21.64 11.76
N SER A 754 0.75 -21.91 13.03
CA SER A 754 1.10 -23.16 13.72
C SER A 754 -0.16 -23.97 14.04
N ARG A 755 -0.07 -25.30 13.98
CA ARG A 755 -1.19 -26.27 14.03
C ARG A 755 -1.12 -27.26 15.20
N ARG A 756 0.00 -27.27 15.91
CA ARG A 756 0.25 -28.12 17.09
C ARG A 756 0.89 -27.28 18.18
N PHE A 757 0.74 -27.70 19.41
CA PHE A 757 1.54 -27.19 20.52
C PHE A 757 2.91 -27.88 20.55
N MET A 758 3.81 -27.39 21.41
CA MET A 758 5.10 -28.02 21.64
C MET A 758 4.93 -29.50 22.02
N PRO A 759 5.71 -30.44 21.45
CA PRO A 759 5.70 -31.85 21.84
C PRO A 759 5.96 -32.02 23.35
N LYS A 760 5.08 -32.73 24.06
CA LYS A 760 5.22 -32.95 25.52
C LYS A 760 5.12 -34.42 25.92
N THR A 761 4.30 -35.20 25.23
CA THR A 761 4.11 -36.61 25.59
C THR A 761 5.31 -37.45 25.15
N LYS A 762 5.55 -38.58 25.84
CA LYS A 762 6.60 -39.53 25.45
C LYS A 762 6.50 -39.98 23.99
N LYS A 763 5.29 -40.07 23.44
CA LYS A 763 5.05 -40.44 22.05
C LYS A 763 5.48 -39.34 21.08
N GLU A 764 5.12 -38.10 21.36
CA GLU A 764 5.48 -36.95 20.51
C GLU A 764 6.98 -36.67 20.56
N LEU A 765 7.60 -36.79 21.74
CA LEU A 765 9.06 -36.62 21.88
C LEU A 765 9.83 -37.70 21.11
N LYS A 766 9.36 -38.96 21.13
CA LYS A 766 9.92 -40.03 20.27
C LYS A 766 9.73 -39.76 18.77
N GLU A 767 8.60 -39.17 18.38
CA GLU A 767 8.37 -38.76 16.99
C GLU A 767 9.35 -37.63 16.58
N LEU A 768 9.55 -36.64 17.45
CA LEU A 768 10.47 -35.53 17.26
C LEU A 768 11.92 -36.00 17.14
N GLU A 769 12.33 -36.94 17.99
CA GLU A 769 13.68 -37.53 17.96
C GLU A 769 13.92 -38.32 16.65
N LYS A 770 12.91 -39.08 16.20
CA LYS A 770 13.03 -39.91 14.99
C LYS A 770 12.93 -39.10 13.68
N ASN A 771 12.09 -38.07 13.65
CA ASN A 771 11.83 -37.27 12.44
C ASN A 771 11.57 -35.79 12.80
N PRO A 772 12.62 -35.04 13.17
CA PRO A 772 12.48 -33.66 13.62
C PRO A 772 11.89 -32.75 12.54
N ASP A 773 12.34 -32.89 11.30
CA ASP A 773 11.87 -32.08 10.17
C ASP A 773 10.40 -32.37 9.83
N GLY A 774 9.99 -33.64 9.86
CA GLY A 774 8.60 -34.01 9.66
C GLY A 774 7.69 -33.49 10.78
N VAL A 775 8.17 -33.43 12.03
CA VAL A 775 7.42 -32.80 13.13
C VAL A 775 7.34 -31.29 12.94
N PHE A 776 8.44 -30.63 12.55
CA PHE A 776 8.46 -29.19 12.23
C PHE A 776 7.40 -28.86 11.16
N LEU A 777 7.41 -29.57 10.03
CA LEU A 777 6.49 -29.37 8.91
C LEU A 777 5.04 -29.74 9.24
N LYS A 778 4.81 -30.67 10.20
CA LYS A 778 3.47 -30.93 10.74
C LYS A 778 2.97 -29.83 11.68
N THR A 779 3.89 -29.10 12.31
CA THR A 779 3.57 -28.00 13.24
C THR A 779 3.29 -26.70 12.49
N VAL A 780 4.10 -26.30 11.51
CA VAL A 780 3.94 -25.02 10.78
C VAL A 780 2.91 -25.09 9.64
N THR A 781 2.84 -24.08 8.77
CA THR A 781 1.88 -23.99 7.64
C THR A 781 1.82 -25.26 6.79
N SER A 782 0.59 -25.71 6.45
CA SER A 782 0.37 -26.93 5.65
C SER A 782 0.71 -26.74 4.17
N GLN A 783 0.99 -27.83 3.45
CA GLN A 783 1.37 -27.79 2.02
C GLN A 783 0.42 -26.95 1.14
N LEU A 784 -0.88 -27.23 1.17
CA LEU A 784 -1.84 -26.48 0.35
C LEU A 784 -1.91 -24.98 0.72
N ARG A 785 -1.82 -24.66 2.01
CA ARG A 785 -1.79 -23.26 2.46
C ARG A 785 -0.48 -22.59 2.07
N THR A 786 0.64 -23.30 2.15
CA THR A 786 1.94 -22.81 1.66
C THR A 786 1.84 -22.43 0.19
N LEU A 787 1.34 -23.31 -0.68
CA LEU A 787 1.18 -23.02 -2.11
C LEU A 787 0.35 -21.76 -2.34
N ALA A 788 -0.78 -21.63 -1.63
CA ALA A 788 -1.66 -20.49 -1.80
C ALA A 788 -1.05 -19.18 -1.25
N CYS A 789 -0.34 -19.23 -0.12
CA CYS A 789 0.43 -18.09 0.40
C CYS A 789 1.52 -17.68 -0.60
N LEU A 790 2.29 -18.65 -1.13
CA LEU A 790 3.35 -18.41 -2.12
C LEU A 790 2.83 -17.69 -3.37
N SER A 791 1.70 -18.15 -3.93
CA SER A 791 1.11 -17.49 -5.10
C SER A 791 0.74 -16.03 -4.84
N VAL A 792 0.32 -15.69 -3.61
CA VAL A 792 0.01 -14.31 -3.24
C VAL A 792 1.30 -13.52 -3.08
N ILE A 793 2.24 -13.98 -2.25
CA ILE A 793 3.44 -13.20 -1.95
C ILE A 793 4.34 -13.03 -3.19
N GLU A 794 4.32 -13.98 -4.12
CA GLU A 794 4.96 -13.85 -5.43
C GLU A 794 4.37 -12.67 -6.20
N LEU A 795 3.04 -12.59 -6.26
CA LEU A 795 2.35 -11.52 -6.96
C LEU A 795 2.62 -10.15 -6.32
N ILE A 796 2.44 -10.04 -5.00
CA ILE A 796 2.52 -8.73 -4.33
C ILE A 796 3.96 -8.23 -4.14
N SER A 797 4.95 -9.10 -4.32
CA SER A 797 6.37 -8.70 -4.32
C SER A 797 6.88 -8.27 -5.70
N ARG A 798 6.04 -8.24 -6.74
CA ARG A 798 6.45 -7.83 -8.10
C ARG A 798 6.30 -6.33 -8.30
N HIS A 799 7.32 -5.71 -8.89
CA HIS A 799 7.17 -4.39 -9.51
C HIS A 799 6.54 -4.51 -10.91
N SER A 800 5.60 -3.62 -11.21
CA SER A 800 5.01 -3.49 -12.55
C SER A 800 5.94 -2.70 -13.49
N GLU A 801 5.72 -2.84 -14.80
CA GLU A 801 6.49 -2.13 -15.83
C GLU A 801 6.28 -0.61 -15.79
N ASP A 802 5.09 -0.18 -15.37
CA ASP A 802 4.69 1.23 -15.29
C ASP A 802 4.88 1.85 -13.89
N GLU A 803 5.64 1.19 -13.01
CA GLU A 803 5.89 1.67 -11.65
C GLU A 803 6.71 2.97 -11.64
N VAL A 804 6.44 3.85 -10.66
CA VAL A 804 7.18 5.11 -10.51
C VAL A 804 7.84 5.14 -9.14
N TYR A 805 9.17 5.13 -9.15
CA TYR A 805 9.99 5.05 -7.94
C TYR A 805 10.19 6.41 -7.26
N LEU A 806 10.62 6.37 -6.01
CA LEU A 806 10.96 7.54 -5.22
C LEU A 806 12.03 8.37 -5.92
N GLY A 807 11.78 9.68 -6.05
CA GLY A 807 12.63 10.58 -6.83
C GLY A 807 12.35 10.57 -8.33
N GLN A 808 11.32 9.84 -8.80
CA GLN A 808 10.81 9.92 -10.16
C GLN A 808 9.44 10.59 -10.20
N ARG A 809 9.15 11.30 -11.30
CA ARG A 809 7.90 12.02 -11.49
C ARG A 809 7.65 12.34 -12.95
N GLU A 810 6.39 12.35 -13.37
CA GLU A 810 6.00 12.80 -14.71
C GLU A 810 6.43 14.26 -14.98
N PRO A 811 6.89 14.60 -16.19
CA PRO A 811 7.28 15.96 -16.54
C PRO A 811 6.07 16.92 -16.54
N GLY A 812 6.32 18.21 -16.37
CA GLY A 812 5.28 19.26 -16.45
C GLY A 812 4.35 19.34 -15.25
N TRP A 813 4.70 18.71 -14.12
CA TRP A 813 3.91 18.75 -12.88
C TRP A 813 3.88 20.13 -12.20
N THR A 814 4.88 20.98 -12.47
CA THR A 814 4.91 22.41 -12.11
C THR A 814 5.71 23.20 -13.14
N SER A 815 5.47 24.51 -13.20
CA SER A 815 6.31 25.48 -13.92
C SER A 815 7.40 26.12 -13.05
N ASP A 816 7.36 25.91 -11.74
CA ASP A 816 8.24 26.59 -10.79
C ASP A 816 9.65 26.00 -10.82
N ALA A 817 10.62 26.78 -11.30
CA ALA A 817 11.98 26.31 -11.49
C ALA A 817 12.67 25.87 -10.18
N PRO A 818 12.57 26.59 -9.03
CA PRO A 818 13.27 26.17 -7.81
C PRO A 818 12.78 24.82 -7.25
N PRO A 819 11.46 24.52 -7.18
CA PRO A 819 10.97 23.17 -6.88
C PRO A 819 11.46 22.09 -7.85
N ILE A 820 11.55 22.37 -9.15
CA ILE A 820 12.09 21.43 -10.14
C ILE A 820 13.57 21.12 -9.85
N GLU A 821 14.37 22.14 -9.58
CA GLU A 821 15.80 21.97 -9.25
C GLU A 821 16.02 21.26 -7.92
N ALA A 822 15.18 21.55 -6.90
CA ALA A 822 15.20 20.83 -5.63
C ALA A 822 14.83 19.34 -5.82
N PHE A 823 13.86 19.03 -6.71
CA PHE A 823 13.52 17.64 -7.01
C PHE A 823 14.67 16.92 -7.72
N LYS A 824 15.36 17.57 -8.66
CA LYS A 824 16.57 17.00 -9.30
C LYS A 824 17.67 16.70 -8.29
N ARG A 825 17.90 17.58 -7.31
CA ARG A 825 18.85 17.33 -6.21
C ARG A 825 18.43 16.13 -5.37
N PHE A 826 17.13 16.02 -5.06
CA PHE A 826 16.57 14.87 -4.35
C PHE A 826 16.81 13.56 -5.12
N SER A 827 16.46 13.50 -6.40
CA SER A 827 16.70 12.32 -7.26
C SER A 827 18.18 11.94 -7.29
N LYS A 828 19.08 12.92 -7.49
CA LYS A 828 20.52 12.68 -7.49
C LYS A 828 21.05 12.20 -6.13
N LYS A 829 20.48 12.70 -5.02
CA LYS A 829 20.87 12.22 -3.69
C LYS A 829 20.43 10.77 -3.47
N LEU A 830 19.25 10.37 -3.95
CA LEU A 830 18.81 8.98 -3.90
C LEU A 830 19.74 8.04 -4.69
N GLU A 831 20.19 8.46 -5.89
CA GLU A 831 21.21 7.70 -6.64
C GLU A 831 22.53 7.53 -5.88
N SER A 832 22.96 8.55 -5.14
CA SER A 832 24.14 8.46 -4.25
C SER A 832 23.91 7.49 -3.11
N ILE A 833 22.76 7.59 -2.44
CA ILE A 833 22.39 6.71 -1.32
C ILE A 833 22.37 5.26 -1.80
N GLU A 834 21.85 4.98 -3.00
CA GLU A 834 21.87 3.63 -3.55
C GLU A 834 23.28 3.05 -3.66
N LYS A 835 24.23 3.83 -4.20
CA LYS A 835 25.64 3.41 -4.29
C LYS A 835 26.21 3.13 -2.90
N GLU A 836 25.95 4.03 -1.95
CA GLU A 836 26.38 3.89 -0.57
C GLU A 836 25.80 2.63 0.10
N ILE A 837 24.54 2.25 -0.17
CA ILE A 837 23.92 1.00 0.29
C ILE A 837 24.65 -0.20 -0.32
N LEU A 838 24.88 -0.19 -1.63
CA LEU A 838 25.54 -1.29 -2.33
C LEU A 838 27.00 -1.47 -1.89
N ASP A 839 27.69 -0.39 -1.53
CA ASP A 839 29.05 -0.45 -1.01
C ASP A 839 29.07 -0.97 0.43
N ARG A 840 28.15 -0.51 1.29
CA ARG A 840 27.96 -1.10 2.64
C ARG A 840 27.67 -2.60 2.57
N ASN A 841 26.90 -3.05 1.60
CA ASN A 841 26.58 -4.47 1.42
C ASN A 841 27.79 -5.33 1.00
N LYS A 842 28.90 -4.71 0.56
CA LYS A 842 30.16 -5.40 0.23
C LYS A 842 31.18 -5.36 1.37
N ASP A 843 30.93 -4.54 2.39
CA ASP A 843 31.84 -4.37 3.52
C ASP A 843 31.78 -5.60 4.44
N PRO A 844 32.87 -6.39 4.58
CA PRO A 844 32.87 -7.58 5.42
C PRO A 844 32.75 -7.28 6.91
N GLU A 845 33.03 -6.05 7.35
CA GLU A 845 32.89 -5.63 8.74
C GLU A 845 31.41 -5.41 9.12
N LEU A 846 30.54 -5.14 8.14
CA LEU A 846 29.09 -4.96 8.34
C LEU A 846 28.33 -6.29 8.22
N LYS A 847 28.46 -7.11 9.26
CA LYS A 847 27.99 -8.51 9.28
C LYS A 847 26.47 -8.69 9.15
N ASN A 848 25.65 -7.74 9.61
CA ASN A 848 24.19 -7.88 9.60
C ASN A 848 23.58 -7.63 8.22
N ARG A 849 24.34 -7.06 7.26
CA ARG A 849 23.82 -6.71 5.93
C ARG A 849 23.52 -7.92 5.04
N VAL A 850 24.36 -8.94 5.13
CA VAL A 850 24.33 -10.10 4.22
C VAL A 850 23.95 -11.40 4.94
N GLY A 851 24.48 -11.60 6.16
CA GLY A 851 24.18 -12.77 6.98
C GLY A 851 24.63 -14.12 6.41
N PRO A 852 24.31 -15.21 7.11
CA PRO A 852 24.59 -16.58 6.68
C PRO A 852 23.91 -16.93 5.35
N ALA A 853 22.70 -16.43 5.10
CA ALA A 853 21.92 -16.71 3.89
C ALA A 853 22.49 -16.06 2.61
N LYS A 854 23.56 -15.27 2.74
CA LYS A 854 24.17 -14.52 1.62
C LYS A 854 23.15 -13.63 0.89
N LEU A 855 22.28 -12.99 1.67
CA LEU A 855 21.20 -12.14 1.18
C LEU A 855 21.46 -10.67 1.58
N PRO A 856 22.08 -9.86 0.69
CA PRO A 856 22.32 -8.45 0.94
C PRO A 856 21.03 -7.67 1.18
N PHE A 857 21.06 -6.72 2.13
CA PHE A 857 19.93 -5.85 2.39
C PHE A 857 19.79 -4.77 1.31
N THR A 858 18.89 -4.98 0.35
CA THR A 858 18.64 -4.07 -0.77
C THR A 858 17.25 -3.45 -0.80
N LEU A 859 16.40 -3.73 0.21
CA LEU A 859 15.01 -3.28 0.27
C LEU A 859 14.85 -1.75 0.30
N LEU A 860 15.90 -1.01 0.67
CA LEU A 860 15.94 0.45 0.65
C LEU A 860 16.79 1.04 -0.49
N CYS A 861 17.20 0.23 -1.48
CA CYS A 861 17.72 0.76 -2.73
C CYS A 861 16.58 1.48 -3.49
N PRO A 862 16.72 2.79 -3.82
CA PRO A 862 15.65 3.56 -4.45
C PRO A 862 15.16 2.99 -5.80
N SER A 863 16.07 2.50 -6.65
CA SER A 863 15.72 2.00 -7.98
C SER A 863 15.59 0.47 -8.06
N SER A 864 14.79 0.02 -9.03
CA SER A 864 14.55 -1.39 -9.33
C SER A 864 14.12 -1.60 -10.79
N GLY A 865 13.96 -2.85 -11.18
CA GLY A 865 13.39 -3.28 -12.46
C GLY A 865 12.07 -4.01 -12.27
N VAL A 866 11.49 -4.46 -13.39
CA VAL A 866 10.23 -5.22 -13.38
C VAL A 866 10.42 -6.59 -12.72
N GLY A 867 9.42 -7.05 -11.96
CA GLY A 867 9.42 -8.39 -11.35
C GLY A 867 9.79 -8.39 -9.86
N ILE A 868 10.18 -9.56 -9.35
CA ILE A 868 10.58 -9.77 -7.95
C ILE A 868 12.09 -9.54 -7.85
N THR A 869 12.49 -8.43 -7.24
CA THR A 869 13.90 -8.01 -7.23
C THR A 869 14.48 -7.84 -5.83
N GLY A 870 13.65 -7.80 -4.78
CA GLY A 870 14.10 -7.54 -3.40
C GLY A 870 14.68 -6.14 -3.21
N ARG A 871 14.31 -5.17 -4.06
CA ARG A 871 14.77 -3.78 -4.03
C ARG A 871 13.82 -2.85 -4.77
N GLY A 872 13.99 -1.54 -4.60
CA GLY A 872 13.16 -0.52 -5.24
C GLY A 872 12.18 0.09 -4.26
N ILE A 873 12.13 1.41 -4.23
CA ILE A 873 11.19 2.16 -3.41
C ILE A 873 10.19 2.84 -4.34
N PRO A 874 8.97 2.31 -4.54
CA PRO A 874 7.90 3.05 -5.20
C PRO A 874 7.57 4.35 -4.49
N ASN A 875 6.96 5.31 -5.20
CA ASN A 875 6.48 6.53 -4.55
C ASN A 875 5.35 6.26 -3.55
N SER A 876 4.55 5.21 -3.75
CA SER A 876 3.28 4.98 -3.07
C SER A 876 3.06 3.52 -2.69
N VAL A 877 2.00 3.28 -1.91
CA VAL A 877 1.53 1.94 -1.53
C VAL A 877 0.81 1.31 -2.73
N SER A 878 1.57 0.83 -3.70
CA SER A 878 1.07 0.49 -5.04
C SER A 878 0.94 -1.01 -5.34
N ILE A 879 1.51 -1.87 -4.50
CA ILE A 879 1.24 -3.31 -4.42
C ILE A 879 1.82 -3.91 -3.14
#